data_AF-A0A6L5FBV5-F1
#
_entry.id   AF-A0A6L5FBV5-F1
#
_cell.length_a   1.000
_cell.length_b   1.000
_cell.length_c   1.000
_cell.angle_alpha   90.00
_cell.angle_beta   90.00
_cell.angle_gamma   90.00
#
_symmetry.space_group_name_H-M   'P 1'
#
loop_
_entity.id
_entity.type
_entity.pdbx_description
1 polymer ?
#
loop_
_entity_poly.entity_id
_entity_poly.type
_entity_poly.pdbx_seq_one_letter_code
_entity_poly.pdbx_strand_id
1 'polypeptide(L)'
;MTTVHQLKVTLGVVKPPVWRRLAVRSDMMLGELAGVLEGAMGWMGGHLHVFDINGVTYGNPDPEWAIADRDENRYPLGVALPTVGSTMRWDYDFGDGWEHQVEVEEIGSPEQGVDYPVCIEGGRACPPEDCGGPPGYENLLSAWRNPDHPQHVELSEWVPPGFDPKRFDPGRATAAMRERANGGGDEVPLFPVPEPEPTDDDDDGDQEMDDLLGAFATWSQRPGLADHAHTTLTYKRWVGDDRLRWWQRRHIDEMLLHYLPEKVVLDSDDVPETVEAFCRFLEFLAAEDLMDPDSDDVGDLIAHTRNHTDEVVELMSDPNRGSPATRLVMAMLEEGVDMDNPDDVSAWIEAFNDGPIEHRDEVLGPLGDFGDIDDLDEGPGIVLAPQPQVPEELARESAAQAPILARFRDLAEYMGEGRKLTDKGNLKLADARSLIELLETDDVMDEVIGDRPFKTQSATELVWLDMIEWWARETGAVKVGNNRMSATKAWLKRATDPLVVMTPAAQTVFSVGPMTMLLGDGPFNASDAAVIPLLAGLYEGDLAFEAIVDLLMSVDEMGSTDPGWNTPERRRLSARWDADRIVKVMEMSGLLTRYGGHTEMGKYGGEEWHGGTVSMTPFGAWMVQNHLPETGMVDAPTVPALEVTRDDPAPDIVAALARFVEAGPEALVAAWEELGGGTELLDRLWRVDNDDTATVLAALGDTLTDKKMAKTARKAVI
;
A
#
# COMPACT_ATOMS: atom_id res chain seq x y z
N MET A 1 13.52 -29.96 -37.90
CA MET A 1 14.13 -31.04 -37.08
C MET A 1 14.02 -30.56 -35.66
N THR A 2 13.45 -31.35 -34.76
CA THR A 2 13.41 -30.99 -33.34
C THR A 2 14.85 -30.94 -32.86
N THR A 3 15.28 -29.79 -32.37
CA THR A 3 16.61 -29.57 -31.76
C THR A 3 16.45 -29.43 -30.26
N VAL A 4 17.56 -29.43 -29.55
CA VAL A 4 17.63 -29.24 -28.09
C VAL A 4 18.56 -28.07 -27.82
N HIS A 5 18.10 -27.16 -26.96
CA HIS A 5 18.88 -26.05 -26.44
C HIS A 5 19.48 -26.46 -25.10
N GLN A 6 20.80 -26.30 -24.98
CA GLN A 6 21.46 -26.26 -23.69
C GLN A 6 21.49 -24.81 -23.20
N LEU A 7 20.79 -24.55 -22.12
CA LEU A 7 20.68 -23.24 -21.47
C LEU A 7 21.51 -23.23 -20.20
N LYS A 8 22.26 -22.15 -19.97
CA LYS A 8 22.79 -21.81 -18.66
C LYS A 8 21.93 -20.71 -18.06
N VAL A 9 21.37 -20.98 -16.89
CA VAL A 9 20.55 -20.04 -16.12
C VAL A 9 21.35 -19.62 -14.90
N THR A 10 21.50 -18.32 -14.66
CA THR A 10 22.27 -17.78 -13.53
C THR A 10 21.42 -16.76 -12.79
N LEU A 11 21.24 -16.96 -11.49
CA LEU A 11 20.53 -16.01 -10.64
C LEU A 11 21.39 -14.75 -10.43
N GLY A 12 20.78 -13.59 -10.63
CA GLY A 12 21.37 -12.27 -10.46
C GLY A 12 21.60 -11.93 -8.98
N VAL A 13 22.56 -11.03 -8.74
CA VAL A 13 22.86 -10.40 -7.43
C VAL A 13 23.42 -11.34 -6.34
N VAL A 14 23.00 -12.60 -6.25
CA VAL A 14 23.40 -13.56 -5.20
C VAL A 14 24.85 -14.04 -5.36
N LYS A 15 25.62 -13.99 -4.26
CA LYS A 15 27.03 -14.44 -4.23
C LYS A 15 27.30 -15.46 -3.11
N PRO A 16 28.08 -16.52 -3.39
CA PRO A 16 28.58 -16.95 -4.71
C PRO A 16 27.45 -17.47 -5.62
N PRO A 17 27.64 -17.48 -6.96
CA PRO A 17 26.53 -17.55 -7.92
C PRO A 17 25.75 -18.86 -7.82
N VAL A 18 24.42 -18.73 -7.85
CA VAL A 18 23.48 -19.84 -8.05
C VAL A 18 23.20 -19.98 -9.54
N TRP A 19 23.30 -21.19 -10.08
CA TRP A 19 23.13 -21.41 -11.52
C TRP A 19 22.71 -22.85 -11.85
N ARG A 20 22.12 -23.02 -13.03
CA ARG A 20 21.66 -24.29 -13.60
C ARG A 20 22.10 -24.41 -15.06
N ARG A 21 22.34 -25.63 -15.52
CA ARG A 21 22.55 -25.96 -16.94
C ARG A 21 21.50 -26.97 -17.36
N LEU A 22 20.61 -26.56 -18.25
CA LEU A 22 19.41 -27.27 -18.63
C LEU A 22 19.48 -27.67 -20.10
N ALA A 23 18.95 -28.83 -20.45
CA ALA A 23 18.67 -29.23 -21.81
C ALA A 23 17.16 -29.28 -22.01
N VAL A 24 16.66 -28.44 -22.93
CA VAL A 24 15.22 -28.28 -23.20
C VAL A 24 14.96 -28.34 -24.70
N ARG A 25 13.75 -28.74 -25.11
CA ARG A 25 13.44 -28.83 -26.53
C ARG A 25 13.33 -27.43 -27.14
N SER A 26 13.85 -27.24 -28.34
CA SER A 26 13.78 -25.95 -29.02
C SER A 26 12.36 -25.53 -29.44
N ASP A 27 11.41 -26.47 -29.44
CA ASP A 27 10.00 -26.21 -29.77
C ASP A 27 9.11 -25.94 -28.54
N MET A 28 9.69 -25.96 -27.33
CA MET A 28 9.03 -25.55 -26.08
C MET A 28 8.66 -24.06 -26.13
N MET A 29 7.43 -23.72 -25.75
CA MET A 29 6.98 -22.33 -25.65
C MET A 29 7.62 -21.63 -24.44
N LEU A 30 7.75 -20.30 -24.48
CA LEU A 30 8.33 -19.56 -23.36
C LEU A 30 7.51 -19.72 -22.07
N GLY A 31 6.18 -19.81 -22.13
CA GLY A 31 5.38 -20.09 -20.94
C GLY A 31 5.62 -21.47 -20.33
N GLU A 32 5.79 -22.50 -21.17
CA GLU A 32 6.21 -23.83 -20.70
C GLU A 32 7.64 -23.79 -20.12
N LEU A 33 8.51 -22.96 -20.70
CA LEU A 33 9.87 -22.76 -20.21
C LEU A 33 9.88 -22.05 -18.85
N ALA A 34 8.94 -21.15 -18.54
CA ALA A 34 8.85 -20.51 -17.23
C ALA A 34 8.67 -21.53 -16.11
N GLY A 35 7.69 -22.44 -16.26
CA GLY A 35 7.51 -23.55 -15.31
C GLY A 35 8.75 -24.46 -15.22
N VAL A 36 9.48 -24.66 -16.33
CA VAL A 36 10.77 -25.37 -16.32
C VAL A 36 11.85 -24.58 -15.57
N LEU A 37 11.86 -23.25 -15.61
CA LEU A 37 12.82 -22.46 -14.86
C LEU A 37 12.48 -22.43 -13.36
N GLU A 38 11.20 -22.30 -13.00
CA GLU A 38 10.69 -22.47 -11.62
C GLU A 38 11.13 -23.82 -11.04
N GLY A 39 10.81 -24.91 -11.75
CA GLY A 39 11.22 -26.25 -11.36
C GLY A 39 12.73 -26.50 -11.43
N ALA A 40 13.52 -25.67 -12.11
CA ALA A 40 14.99 -25.75 -12.07
C ALA A 40 15.57 -25.02 -10.85
N MET A 41 14.92 -23.95 -10.42
CA MET A 41 15.31 -23.15 -9.27
C MET A 41 14.80 -23.76 -7.96
N GLY A 42 13.72 -24.55 -8.00
CA GLY A 42 13.08 -25.12 -6.82
C GLY A 42 12.07 -24.17 -6.20
N TRP A 43 11.40 -23.39 -7.06
CA TRP A 43 10.28 -22.52 -6.70
C TRP A 43 8.96 -23.16 -7.12
N MET A 44 7.91 -22.75 -6.41
CA MET A 44 6.56 -23.30 -6.37
C MET A 44 5.62 -22.59 -7.34
N GLY A 45 6.08 -21.53 -8.01
CA GLY A 45 5.25 -20.79 -8.96
C GLY A 45 4.35 -19.79 -8.24
N GLY A 46 3.23 -19.40 -8.86
CA GLY A 46 2.21 -18.54 -8.22
C GLY A 46 2.50 -17.03 -8.28
N HIS A 47 3.72 -16.63 -8.61
CA HIS A 47 4.07 -15.24 -8.80
C HIS A 47 4.12 -14.83 -10.29
N LEU A 48 3.94 -13.53 -10.54
CA LEU A 48 4.10 -12.96 -11.87
C LEU A 48 5.56 -13.08 -12.35
N HIS A 49 5.74 -13.35 -13.64
CA HIS A 49 7.05 -13.45 -14.27
C HIS A 49 7.05 -12.91 -15.69
N VAL A 50 8.24 -12.64 -16.22
CA VAL A 50 8.43 -12.22 -17.61
C VAL A 50 9.81 -12.57 -18.15
N PHE A 51 9.92 -12.87 -19.45
CA PHE A 51 11.20 -12.97 -20.15
C PHE A 51 11.51 -11.68 -20.91
N ASP A 52 12.70 -11.10 -20.73
CA ASP A 52 13.20 -10.00 -21.57
C ASP A 52 14.24 -10.52 -22.57
N ILE A 53 14.01 -10.29 -23.86
CA ILE A 53 14.92 -10.62 -24.95
C ILE A 53 15.28 -9.36 -25.72
N ASN A 54 16.36 -8.70 -25.32
CA ASN A 54 16.85 -7.44 -25.92
C ASN A 54 15.86 -6.27 -25.76
N GLY A 55 15.24 -6.15 -24.59
CA GLY A 55 14.27 -5.11 -24.28
C GLY A 55 12.87 -5.42 -24.83
N VAL A 56 12.62 -6.67 -25.22
CA VAL A 56 11.29 -7.16 -25.65
C VAL A 56 10.81 -8.19 -24.65
N THR A 57 9.65 -7.98 -24.03
CA THR A 57 9.18 -8.83 -22.94
C THR A 57 8.12 -9.86 -23.37
N TYR A 58 8.18 -11.06 -22.80
CA TYR A 58 7.30 -12.19 -23.11
C TYR A 58 6.73 -12.77 -21.81
N GLY A 59 5.42 -12.86 -21.68
CA GLY A 59 4.75 -13.29 -20.44
C GLY A 59 3.29 -13.70 -20.69
N ASN A 60 2.63 -14.17 -19.64
CA ASN A 60 1.24 -14.65 -19.70
C ASN A 60 0.27 -13.50 -20.07
N PRO A 61 -0.63 -13.68 -21.06
CA PRO A 61 -1.61 -12.67 -21.43
C PRO A 61 -2.75 -12.55 -20.38
N ASP A 62 -2.50 -11.81 -19.31
CA ASP A 62 -3.54 -11.38 -18.37
C ASP A 62 -4.27 -10.12 -18.90
N PRO A 63 -5.62 -10.10 -18.92
CA PRO A 63 -6.42 -8.98 -19.42
C PRO A 63 -6.55 -7.78 -18.45
N GLU A 64 -6.29 -7.98 -17.15
CA GLU A 64 -6.32 -6.94 -16.11
C GLU A 64 -4.93 -6.34 -15.89
N TRP A 65 -3.88 -7.16 -16.04
CA TRP A 65 -2.49 -6.79 -15.83
C TRP A 65 -1.69 -7.10 -17.08
N ALA A 66 -1.63 -6.17 -18.04
CA ALA A 66 -0.67 -6.37 -19.10
C ALA A 66 0.74 -6.15 -18.49
N ILE A 67 1.52 -7.23 -18.45
CA ILE A 67 2.83 -7.31 -17.77
C ILE A 67 3.96 -7.63 -18.74
N ALA A 68 3.59 -8.02 -19.97
CA ALA A 68 4.54 -8.46 -20.98
C ALA A 68 4.04 -8.18 -22.39
N ASP A 69 4.96 -8.10 -23.33
CA ASP A 69 4.66 -7.49 -24.62
C ASP A 69 4.16 -8.45 -25.68
N ARG A 70 4.60 -9.68 -25.51
CA ARG A 70 4.30 -10.82 -26.34
C ARG A 70 3.74 -11.91 -25.45
N ASP A 71 2.65 -12.53 -25.92
CA ASP A 71 2.11 -13.75 -25.32
C ASP A 71 3.15 -14.86 -25.44
N GLU A 72 3.74 -15.24 -24.31
CA GLU A 72 4.82 -16.24 -24.22
C GLU A 72 4.41 -17.61 -24.77
N ASN A 73 3.12 -17.93 -24.76
CA ASN A 73 2.57 -19.19 -25.26
C ASN A 73 2.55 -19.25 -26.80
N ARG A 74 3.03 -18.21 -27.48
CA ARG A 74 3.15 -18.13 -28.94
C ARG A 74 4.58 -18.16 -29.45
N TYR A 75 5.58 -18.18 -28.57
CA TYR A 75 6.99 -18.08 -28.96
C TYR A 75 7.76 -19.32 -28.51
N PRO A 76 8.18 -20.18 -29.45
CA PRO A 76 9.09 -21.27 -29.14
C PRO A 76 10.49 -20.76 -28.79
N LEU A 77 11.17 -21.42 -27.85
CA LEU A 77 12.53 -21.11 -27.41
C LEU A 77 13.51 -21.02 -28.58
N GLY A 78 13.45 -21.93 -29.55
CA GLY A 78 14.34 -21.93 -30.72
C GLY A 78 14.13 -20.75 -31.67
N VAL A 79 13.01 -20.05 -31.56
CA VAL A 79 12.74 -18.78 -32.25
C VAL A 79 13.26 -17.61 -31.42
N ALA A 80 12.99 -17.64 -30.11
CA ALA A 80 13.40 -16.62 -29.14
C ALA A 80 14.93 -16.51 -29.03
N LEU A 81 15.63 -17.64 -28.94
CA LEU A 81 17.09 -17.75 -28.80
C LEU A 81 17.68 -18.65 -29.90
N PRO A 82 17.80 -18.17 -31.15
CA PRO A 82 18.06 -19.03 -32.30
C PRO A 82 19.52 -19.49 -32.46
N THR A 83 20.45 -18.93 -31.70
CA THR A 83 21.90 -19.18 -31.88
C THR A 83 22.61 -19.41 -30.55
N VAL A 84 23.72 -20.15 -30.59
CA VAL A 84 24.66 -20.25 -29.45
C VAL A 84 25.18 -18.85 -29.11
N GLY A 85 25.15 -18.51 -27.82
CA GLY A 85 25.46 -17.20 -27.26
C GLY A 85 24.29 -16.23 -27.21
N SER A 86 23.09 -16.61 -27.69
CA SER A 86 21.88 -15.82 -27.47
C SER A 86 21.52 -15.81 -25.97
N THR A 87 21.05 -14.67 -25.50
CA THR A 87 20.72 -14.45 -24.08
C THR A 87 19.33 -13.86 -23.92
N MET A 88 18.69 -14.16 -22.79
CA MET A 88 17.49 -13.47 -22.30
C MET A 88 17.58 -13.31 -20.79
N ARG A 89 16.87 -12.32 -20.24
CA ARG A 89 16.61 -12.23 -18.81
C ARG A 89 15.26 -12.88 -18.51
N TRP A 90 15.15 -13.55 -17.37
CA TRP A 90 13.88 -14.06 -16.84
C TRP A 90 13.70 -13.47 -15.44
N ASP A 91 12.72 -12.59 -15.31
CA ASP A 91 12.37 -11.91 -14.08
C ASP A 91 11.19 -12.66 -13.46
N TYR A 92 11.35 -13.08 -12.20
CA TYR A 92 10.40 -13.91 -11.48
C TYR A 92 10.08 -13.28 -10.12
N ASP A 93 8.80 -13.32 -9.75
CA ASP A 93 8.24 -12.65 -8.58
C ASP A 93 8.53 -11.14 -8.58
N PHE A 94 7.57 -10.38 -9.09
CA PHE A 94 7.68 -8.93 -9.14
C PHE A 94 7.66 -8.28 -7.74
N GLY A 95 7.30 -9.01 -6.68
CA GLY A 95 7.48 -8.55 -5.31
C GLY A 95 8.95 -8.57 -4.91
N ASP A 96 9.57 -9.74 -4.94
CA ASP A 96 10.96 -9.94 -4.50
C ASP A 96 12.00 -9.46 -5.51
N GLY A 97 11.68 -9.52 -6.80
CA GLY A 97 12.49 -9.03 -7.92
C GLY A 97 13.64 -9.96 -8.28
N TRP A 98 13.38 -11.24 -8.49
CA TRP A 98 14.42 -12.22 -8.85
C TRP A 98 14.76 -12.19 -10.33
N GLU A 99 15.93 -11.64 -10.65
CA GLU A 99 16.44 -11.59 -12.03
C GLU A 99 17.32 -12.81 -12.37
N HIS A 100 17.09 -13.43 -13.53
CA HIS A 100 17.91 -14.53 -14.01
C HIS A 100 18.47 -14.24 -15.39
N GLN A 101 19.75 -14.49 -15.58
CA GLN A 101 20.35 -14.50 -16.91
C GLN A 101 20.28 -15.90 -17.51
N VAL A 102 19.61 -16.05 -18.65
CA VAL A 102 19.57 -17.28 -19.44
C VAL A 102 20.45 -17.11 -20.68
N GLU A 103 21.36 -18.05 -20.93
CA GLU A 103 22.30 -18.05 -22.06
C GLU A 103 22.27 -19.40 -22.80
N VAL A 104 22.23 -19.38 -24.13
CA VAL A 104 22.33 -20.60 -24.95
C VAL A 104 23.81 -20.99 -25.09
N GLU A 105 24.20 -22.14 -24.56
CA GLU A 105 25.57 -22.64 -24.68
C GLU A 105 25.74 -23.61 -25.85
N GLU A 106 24.71 -24.39 -26.18
CA GLU A 106 24.73 -25.36 -27.28
C GLU A 106 23.35 -25.54 -27.90
N ILE A 107 23.30 -25.81 -29.20
CA ILE A 107 22.08 -26.24 -29.90
C ILE A 107 22.41 -27.49 -30.70
N GLY A 108 21.75 -28.60 -30.37
CA GLY A 108 22.08 -29.93 -30.87
C GLY A 108 20.88 -30.73 -31.36
N SER A 109 21.15 -31.92 -31.90
CA SER A 109 20.10 -32.92 -32.15
C SER A 109 19.75 -33.63 -30.84
N PRO A 110 18.47 -33.95 -30.58
CA PRO A 110 18.05 -34.67 -29.38
C PRO A 110 18.76 -36.03 -29.31
N GLU A 111 19.20 -36.39 -28.11
CA GLU A 111 19.80 -37.69 -27.85
C GLU A 111 18.72 -38.79 -27.85
N GLN A 112 19.05 -39.94 -28.44
CA GLN A 112 18.09 -41.03 -28.57
C GLN A 112 17.78 -41.64 -27.19
N GLY A 113 16.50 -41.63 -26.82
CA GLY A 113 16.02 -42.22 -25.56
C GLY A 113 16.11 -41.30 -24.34
N VAL A 114 16.52 -40.03 -24.54
CA VAL A 114 16.45 -38.99 -23.50
C VAL A 114 15.09 -38.30 -23.57
N ASP A 115 14.46 -38.16 -22.41
CA ASP A 115 13.24 -37.39 -22.24
C ASP A 115 13.58 -35.99 -21.72
N TYR A 116 13.07 -34.94 -22.35
CA TYR A 116 13.40 -33.54 -22.04
C TYR A 116 12.19 -32.85 -21.40
N PRO A 117 12.36 -31.92 -20.43
CA PRO A 117 13.62 -31.26 -20.01
C PRO A 117 14.53 -32.13 -19.12
N VAL A 118 15.82 -31.77 -19.08
CA VAL A 118 16.84 -32.39 -18.21
C VAL A 118 17.77 -31.32 -17.62
N CYS A 119 18.02 -31.35 -16.31
CA CYS A 119 19.06 -30.55 -15.69
C CYS A 119 20.36 -31.36 -15.74
N ILE A 120 21.36 -30.83 -16.45
CA ILE A 120 22.66 -31.49 -16.64
C ILE A 120 23.50 -31.34 -15.38
N GLU A 121 23.57 -30.11 -14.86
CA GLU A 121 24.33 -29.74 -13.68
C GLU A 121 23.93 -28.35 -13.17
N GLY A 122 24.49 -27.94 -12.05
CA GLY A 122 24.23 -26.64 -11.45
C GLY A 122 25.05 -26.43 -10.18
N GLY A 123 24.92 -25.27 -9.58
CA GLY A 123 25.59 -24.93 -8.34
C GLY A 123 24.67 -24.21 -7.37
N ARG A 124 24.77 -24.61 -6.08
CA ARG A 124 24.07 -24.03 -4.92
C ARG A 124 22.55 -24.16 -4.94
N ALA A 125 21.95 -24.16 -3.76
CA ALA A 125 20.49 -24.04 -3.64
C ALA A 125 20.09 -22.61 -4.05
N CYS A 126 18.93 -22.48 -4.67
CA CYS A 126 18.33 -21.16 -4.83
C CYS A 126 17.87 -20.60 -3.50
N PRO A 127 17.73 -19.27 -3.38
CA PRO A 127 16.99 -18.68 -2.27
C PRO A 127 15.62 -19.34 -2.12
N PRO A 128 15.15 -19.60 -0.89
CA PRO A 128 13.75 -19.97 -0.67
C PRO A 128 12.83 -18.89 -1.27
N GLU A 129 11.67 -19.32 -1.75
CA GLU A 129 10.64 -18.41 -2.24
C GLU A 129 10.13 -17.49 -1.13
N ASP A 130 9.69 -16.29 -1.47
CA ASP A 130 9.27 -15.24 -0.53
C ASP A 130 10.30 -14.80 0.53
N CYS A 131 11.60 -15.07 0.30
CA CYS A 131 12.64 -14.65 1.26
C CYS A 131 12.94 -13.15 1.26
N GLY A 132 12.18 -12.33 0.53
CA GLY A 132 12.35 -10.88 0.46
C GLY A 132 13.44 -10.46 -0.52
N GLY A 133 13.57 -11.17 -1.64
CA GLY A 133 14.53 -10.86 -2.69
C GLY A 133 16.00 -11.03 -2.28
N PRO A 134 16.95 -10.53 -3.09
CA PRO A 134 18.38 -10.66 -2.79
C PRO A 134 18.81 -10.11 -1.42
N PRO A 135 18.30 -8.95 -0.93
CA PRO A 135 18.62 -8.44 0.39
C PRO A 135 18.08 -9.31 1.52
N GLY A 136 16.83 -9.78 1.42
CA GLY A 136 16.22 -10.67 2.40
C GLY A 136 16.96 -12.00 2.50
N TYR A 137 17.39 -12.56 1.36
CA TYR A 137 18.23 -13.75 1.34
C TYR A 137 19.61 -13.55 1.98
N GLU A 138 20.24 -12.39 1.77
CA GLU A 138 21.49 -12.06 2.46
C GLU A 138 21.30 -11.95 3.98
N ASN A 139 20.19 -11.33 4.43
CA ASN A 139 19.83 -11.25 5.84
C ASN A 139 19.61 -12.65 6.43
N LEU A 140 18.81 -13.48 5.75
CA LEU A 140 18.56 -14.88 6.11
C LEU A 140 19.87 -15.64 6.33
N LEU A 141 20.80 -15.62 5.37
CA LEU A 141 22.08 -16.32 5.48
C LEU A 141 22.95 -15.80 6.63
N SER A 142 22.83 -14.52 6.97
CA SER A 142 23.59 -13.85 8.03
C SER A 142 23.03 -14.17 9.43
N ALA A 143 21.71 -14.17 9.57
CA ALA A 143 21.00 -14.43 10.81
C ALA A 143 20.98 -15.93 11.14
N TRP A 144 20.64 -16.77 10.17
CA TRP A 144 20.53 -18.23 10.33
C TRP A 144 21.83 -18.88 10.83
N ARG A 145 22.99 -18.32 10.51
CA ARG A 145 24.30 -18.87 10.93
C ARG A 145 24.86 -18.26 12.22
N ASN A 146 24.21 -17.24 12.76
CA ASN A 146 24.68 -16.50 13.92
C ASN A 146 23.64 -16.54 15.04
N PRO A 147 23.80 -17.43 16.05
CA PRO A 147 22.90 -17.52 17.19
C PRO A 147 22.72 -16.23 17.99
N ASP A 148 23.71 -15.32 17.91
CA ASP A 148 23.67 -14.02 18.59
C ASP A 148 23.02 -12.92 17.72
N HIS A 149 22.55 -13.25 16.51
CA HIS A 149 21.82 -12.30 15.67
C HIS A 149 20.42 -12.06 16.24
N PRO A 150 19.95 -10.80 16.34
CA PRO A 150 18.63 -10.49 16.92
C PRO A 150 17.46 -11.24 16.27
N GLN A 151 17.57 -11.52 14.97
CA GLN A 151 16.57 -12.24 14.19
C GLN A 151 16.91 -13.73 13.99
N HIS A 152 17.85 -14.30 14.76
CA HIS A 152 18.29 -15.70 14.55
C HIS A 152 17.15 -16.70 14.74
N VAL A 153 16.33 -16.53 15.77
CA VAL A 153 15.23 -17.46 16.09
C VAL A 153 14.16 -17.40 15.00
N GLU A 154 13.63 -16.20 14.76
CA GLU A 154 12.63 -15.91 13.72
C GLU A 154 13.04 -16.41 12.34
N LEU A 155 14.24 -16.04 11.87
CA LEU A 155 14.70 -16.42 10.52
C LEU A 155 15.18 -17.88 10.45
N SER A 156 15.45 -18.56 11.57
CA SER A 156 15.79 -20.00 11.54
C SER A 156 14.56 -20.89 11.45
N GLU A 157 13.42 -20.42 11.97
CA GLU A 157 12.11 -21.09 11.84
C GLU A 157 11.57 -20.96 10.41
N TRP A 158 11.92 -19.87 9.72
CA TRP A 158 11.54 -19.61 8.32
C TRP A 158 12.35 -20.40 7.27
N VAL A 159 13.54 -20.92 7.62
CA VAL A 159 14.37 -21.69 6.67
C VAL A 159 13.78 -23.08 6.43
N PRO A 160 13.50 -23.47 5.17
CA PRO A 160 12.96 -24.79 4.87
C PRO A 160 13.82 -25.93 5.45
N PRO A 161 13.22 -26.97 6.04
CA PRO A 161 13.96 -28.09 6.60
C PRO A 161 14.93 -28.72 5.59
N GLY A 162 16.20 -28.86 5.97
CA GLY A 162 17.23 -29.43 5.10
C GLY A 162 17.82 -28.49 4.05
N PHE A 163 17.42 -27.21 4.05
CA PHE A 163 18.05 -26.17 3.24
C PHE A 163 19.56 -26.06 3.53
N ASP A 164 20.37 -26.29 2.50
CA ASP A 164 21.80 -25.97 2.51
C ASP A 164 22.11 -25.11 1.29
N PRO A 165 22.50 -23.83 1.47
CA PRO A 165 22.79 -22.92 0.36
C PRO A 165 24.00 -23.35 -0.48
N LYS A 166 24.68 -24.45 -0.14
CA LYS A 166 25.76 -25.05 -0.93
C LYS A 166 25.33 -26.29 -1.72
N ARG A 167 24.17 -26.89 -1.40
CA ARG A 167 23.73 -28.18 -1.94
C ARG A 167 22.85 -27.98 -3.19
N PHE A 168 23.07 -28.79 -4.22
CA PHE A 168 22.24 -28.82 -5.42
C PHE A 168 22.24 -30.24 -6.00
N ASP A 169 21.09 -30.70 -6.51
CA ASP A 169 20.92 -32.02 -7.13
C ASP A 169 20.24 -31.87 -8.52
N PRO A 170 20.96 -32.15 -9.63
CA PRO A 170 20.41 -32.03 -10.98
C PRO A 170 19.35 -33.10 -11.31
N GLY A 171 19.41 -34.28 -10.68
CA GLY A 171 18.41 -35.33 -10.87
C GLY A 171 17.06 -34.90 -10.31
N ARG A 172 17.08 -34.26 -9.14
CA ARG A 172 15.88 -33.64 -8.56
C ARG A 172 15.38 -32.50 -9.45
N ALA A 173 16.26 -31.57 -9.83
CA ALA A 173 15.87 -30.45 -10.71
C ALA A 173 15.17 -30.96 -11.98
N THR A 174 15.66 -32.07 -12.54
CA THR A 174 15.01 -32.73 -13.69
C THR A 174 13.59 -33.21 -13.41
N ALA A 175 13.29 -33.72 -12.20
CA ALA A 175 11.97 -34.18 -11.84
C ALA A 175 10.97 -33.00 -11.75
N ALA A 176 11.27 -31.97 -10.96
CA ALA A 176 10.36 -30.82 -10.80
C ALA A 176 10.15 -30.06 -12.12
N MET A 177 11.20 -29.91 -12.94
CA MET A 177 11.03 -29.32 -14.28
C MET A 177 10.04 -30.08 -15.16
N ARG A 178 10.01 -31.42 -15.08
CA ARG A 178 9.12 -32.26 -15.91
C ARG A 178 7.69 -32.24 -15.42
N GLU A 179 7.49 -32.15 -14.12
CA GLU A 179 6.19 -31.98 -13.50
C GLU A 179 5.54 -30.67 -13.96
N ARG A 180 6.28 -29.57 -13.79
CA ARG A 180 5.85 -28.23 -14.24
C ARG A 180 5.60 -28.15 -15.74
N ALA A 181 6.44 -28.81 -16.55
CA ALA A 181 6.26 -28.84 -18.00
C ALA A 181 5.00 -29.60 -18.48
N ASN A 182 4.39 -30.44 -17.65
CA ASN A 182 3.20 -31.23 -18.01
C ASN A 182 1.88 -30.61 -17.51
N GLY A 183 1.90 -29.39 -16.97
CA GLY A 183 0.71 -28.74 -16.41
C GLY A 183 0.27 -29.32 -15.07
N GLY A 184 1.12 -30.09 -14.39
CA GLY A 184 0.99 -30.41 -12.97
C GLY A 184 1.66 -29.28 -12.19
N GLY A 185 0.84 -28.34 -11.72
CA GLY A 185 1.29 -27.18 -10.94
C GLY A 185 1.22 -27.40 -9.43
N ASP A 186 0.73 -28.55 -8.97
CA ASP A 186 0.62 -28.88 -7.56
C ASP A 186 1.74 -29.89 -7.22
N GLU A 187 2.70 -29.42 -6.42
CA GLU A 187 3.55 -30.15 -5.45
C GLU A 187 4.59 -31.18 -5.92
N VAL A 188 5.88 -30.80 -5.91
CA VAL A 188 7.04 -31.57 -5.35
C VAL A 188 8.30 -30.65 -5.27
N PRO A 189 9.02 -30.51 -4.13
CA PRO A 189 10.21 -29.68 -4.02
C PRO A 189 11.50 -30.50 -4.21
N LEU A 190 12.55 -29.80 -4.61
CA LEU A 190 13.84 -30.33 -5.04
C LEU A 190 14.79 -30.85 -3.96
N PHE A 191 14.37 -31.10 -2.72
CA PHE A 191 15.28 -31.56 -1.65
C PHE A 191 14.80 -32.82 -0.88
N PRO A 192 15.64 -33.88 -0.74
CA PRO A 192 15.20 -35.11 -0.09
C PRO A 192 15.16 -34.92 1.41
N VAL A 193 13.97 -35.06 1.98
CA VAL A 193 13.79 -35.63 3.32
C VAL A 193 14.19 -37.12 3.24
N PRO A 194 15.06 -37.63 4.11
CA PRO A 194 15.28 -39.07 4.21
C PRO A 194 13.98 -39.72 4.70
N GLU A 195 13.39 -40.60 3.87
CA GLU A 195 12.12 -41.28 4.14
C GLU A 195 12.04 -41.85 5.57
N PRO A 196 10.96 -41.49 6.28
CA PRO A 196 9.98 -42.52 6.59
C PRO A 196 8.55 -42.09 6.24
N GLU A 197 8.03 -42.73 5.18
CA GLU A 197 6.61 -42.83 4.75
C GLU A 197 5.89 -41.50 4.37
N PRO A 198 4.99 -41.55 3.37
CA PRO A 198 4.70 -40.40 2.50
C PRO A 198 3.60 -39.49 3.06
N THR A 199 3.73 -38.17 2.85
CA THR A 199 2.69 -37.22 2.39
C THR A 199 3.38 -35.98 1.78
N ASP A 200 2.76 -35.38 0.75
CA ASP A 200 3.28 -34.38 -0.21
C ASP A 200 3.09 -32.92 0.31
N ASP A 201 3.31 -31.89 -0.52
CA ASP A 201 3.49 -30.48 -0.08
C ASP A 201 2.19 -29.77 0.39
N ASP A 202 2.31 -28.47 0.69
CA ASP A 202 1.39 -27.31 0.68
C ASP A 202 -0.17 -27.42 0.72
N ASP A 203 -0.77 -28.58 0.47
CA ASP A 203 -2.14 -29.00 0.81
C ASP A 203 -2.20 -29.67 2.20
N ASP A 204 -1.04 -29.96 2.80
CA ASP A 204 -0.89 -30.78 4.02
C ASP A 204 -1.55 -30.20 5.29
N GLY A 205 -1.76 -28.87 5.39
CA GLY A 205 -2.50 -28.27 6.51
C GLY A 205 -4.01 -28.48 6.43
N ASP A 206 -4.54 -28.62 5.22
CA ASP A 206 -5.93 -28.96 4.93
C ASP A 206 -6.11 -30.47 4.91
N GLN A 207 -5.15 -31.20 4.36
CA GLN A 207 -5.12 -32.67 4.35
C GLN A 207 -4.86 -33.28 5.73
N GLU A 208 -3.95 -32.75 6.58
CA GLU A 208 -3.76 -33.23 7.96
C GLU A 208 -5.00 -32.92 8.81
N MET A 209 -5.57 -31.73 8.65
CA MET A 209 -6.83 -31.37 9.29
C MET A 209 -7.94 -32.32 8.87
N ASP A 210 -8.11 -32.56 7.56
CA ASP A 210 -9.13 -33.43 6.98
C ASP A 210 -8.90 -34.90 7.36
N ASP A 211 -7.66 -35.36 7.43
CA ASP A 211 -7.30 -36.71 7.87
C ASP A 211 -7.57 -36.90 9.35
N LEU A 212 -7.19 -35.93 10.19
CA LEU A 212 -7.49 -35.93 11.62
C LEU A 212 -8.99 -35.85 11.87
N LEU A 213 -9.72 -35.02 11.13
CA LEU A 213 -11.17 -34.89 11.23
C LEU A 213 -11.89 -36.12 10.69
N GLY A 214 -11.39 -36.75 9.63
CA GLY A 214 -11.92 -38.01 9.09
C GLY A 214 -11.68 -39.18 10.04
N ALA A 215 -10.50 -39.25 10.65
CA ALA A 215 -10.18 -40.21 11.70
C ALA A 215 -11.03 -39.96 12.95
N PHE A 216 -11.18 -38.70 13.36
CA PHE A 216 -12.03 -38.29 14.47
C PHE A 216 -13.52 -38.59 14.24
N ALA A 217 -14.04 -38.36 13.03
CA ALA A 217 -15.41 -38.72 12.64
C ALA A 217 -15.63 -40.24 12.77
N THR A 218 -14.66 -41.03 12.34
CA THR A 218 -14.68 -42.50 12.44
C THR A 218 -14.61 -42.96 13.90
N TRP A 219 -13.73 -42.35 14.70
CA TRP A 219 -13.51 -42.68 16.11
C TRP A 219 -14.71 -42.31 16.99
N SER A 220 -15.26 -41.11 16.79
CA SER A 220 -16.35 -40.56 17.62
C SER A 220 -17.68 -41.28 17.39
N GLN A 221 -17.90 -41.83 16.19
CA GLN A 221 -19.17 -42.44 15.76
C GLN A 221 -20.39 -41.50 15.94
N ARG A 222 -20.15 -40.19 15.94
CA ARG A 222 -21.18 -39.15 16.06
C ARG A 222 -21.18 -38.28 14.79
N PRO A 223 -22.19 -38.42 13.91
CA PRO A 223 -22.32 -37.57 12.73
C PRO A 223 -22.37 -36.09 13.11
N GLY A 224 -21.71 -35.23 12.32
CA GLY A 224 -21.67 -33.77 12.50
C GLY A 224 -20.66 -33.25 13.54
N LEU A 225 -20.11 -34.12 14.40
CA LEU A 225 -19.16 -33.68 15.43
C LEU A 225 -17.81 -33.22 14.85
N ALA A 226 -17.42 -33.77 13.70
CA ALA A 226 -16.19 -33.37 13.01
C ALA A 226 -16.32 -31.95 12.40
N ASP A 227 -17.50 -31.59 11.88
CA ASP A 227 -17.75 -30.25 11.34
C ASP A 227 -17.65 -29.18 12.45
N HIS A 228 -18.16 -29.49 13.64
CA HIS A 228 -18.01 -28.65 14.82
C HIS A 228 -16.55 -28.57 15.31
N ALA A 229 -15.79 -29.67 15.28
CA ALA A 229 -14.37 -29.65 15.63
C ALA A 229 -13.55 -28.84 14.62
N HIS A 230 -13.85 -28.97 13.32
CA HIS A 230 -13.23 -28.17 12.26
C HIS A 230 -13.30 -26.68 12.57
N THR A 231 -14.47 -26.17 12.95
CA THR A 231 -14.68 -24.77 13.33
C THR A 231 -13.77 -24.28 14.46
N THR A 232 -13.41 -25.13 15.41
CA THR A 232 -12.44 -24.76 16.45
C THR A 232 -11.00 -24.87 15.97
N LEU A 233 -10.69 -25.81 15.08
CA LEU A 233 -9.34 -26.03 14.59
C LEU A 233 -8.90 -24.98 13.56
N THR A 234 -9.83 -24.28 12.90
CA THR A 234 -9.50 -23.12 12.05
C THR A 234 -8.80 -21.99 12.81
N TYR A 235 -8.91 -21.95 14.15
CA TYR A 235 -8.08 -21.06 15.00
C TYR A 235 -6.59 -21.25 14.74
N LYS A 236 -6.11 -22.49 14.57
CA LYS A 236 -4.70 -22.81 14.36
C LYS A 236 -4.18 -22.18 13.05
N ARG A 237 -5.02 -22.15 12.02
CA ARG A 237 -4.75 -21.41 10.77
C ARG A 237 -4.73 -19.89 11.00
N TRP A 238 -5.67 -19.37 11.79
CA TRP A 238 -5.78 -17.93 12.07
C TRP A 238 -4.55 -17.36 12.80
N VAL A 239 -3.95 -18.12 13.73
CA VAL A 239 -2.71 -17.71 14.42
C VAL A 239 -1.43 -18.13 13.68
N GLY A 240 -1.55 -18.83 12.56
CA GLY A 240 -0.40 -19.37 11.81
C GLY A 240 0.39 -20.45 12.57
N ASP A 241 -0.28 -21.31 13.34
CA ASP A 241 0.31 -22.44 14.07
C ASP A 241 -0.24 -23.77 13.53
N ASP A 242 0.48 -24.44 12.64
CA ASP A 242 0.00 -25.67 11.98
C ASP A 242 0.04 -26.92 12.88
N ARG A 243 0.36 -26.78 14.18
CA ARG A 243 0.41 -27.90 15.11
C ARG A 243 -0.97 -28.24 15.67
N LEU A 244 -1.76 -28.97 14.89
CA LEU A 244 -3.11 -29.43 15.26
C LEU A 244 -3.15 -30.39 16.46
N ARG A 245 -2.00 -31.00 16.78
CA ARG A 245 -1.83 -31.97 17.88
C ARG A 245 -1.24 -31.36 19.16
N TRP A 246 -0.84 -30.08 19.13
CA TRP A 246 -0.18 -29.40 20.25
C TRP A 246 -1.06 -28.34 20.90
N TRP A 247 -1.41 -28.57 22.17
CA TRP A 247 -2.36 -27.73 22.90
C TRP A 247 -1.87 -27.37 24.30
N GLN A 248 -2.02 -26.08 24.63
CA GLN A 248 -1.75 -25.52 25.95
C GLN A 248 -2.95 -24.68 26.38
N ARG A 249 -3.14 -24.46 27.68
CA ARG A 249 -4.28 -23.68 28.19
C ARG A 249 -4.42 -22.31 27.53
N ARG A 250 -3.30 -21.63 27.26
CA ARG A 250 -3.28 -20.33 26.58
C ARG A 250 -3.89 -20.36 25.17
N HIS A 251 -3.72 -21.45 24.43
CA HIS A 251 -4.33 -21.61 23.09
C HIS A 251 -5.84 -21.75 23.21
N ILE A 252 -6.32 -22.46 24.25
CA ILE A 252 -7.74 -22.66 24.49
C ILE A 252 -8.39 -21.34 24.93
N ASP A 253 -7.73 -20.56 25.78
CA ASP A 253 -8.20 -19.23 26.18
C ASP A 253 -8.35 -18.31 24.97
N GLU A 254 -7.32 -18.24 24.11
CA GLU A 254 -7.32 -17.41 22.91
C GLU A 254 -8.37 -17.87 21.90
N MET A 255 -8.47 -19.18 21.66
CA MET A 255 -9.45 -19.76 20.75
C MET A 255 -10.89 -19.48 21.21
N LEU A 256 -11.20 -19.76 22.48
CA LEU A 256 -12.57 -19.72 22.99
C LEU A 256 -13.05 -18.30 23.31
N LEU A 257 -12.18 -17.45 23.87
CA LEU A 257 -12.59 -16.15 24.42
C LEU A 257 -12.34 -14.98 23.45
N HIS A 258 -11.54 -15.20 22.40
CA HIS A 258 -11.19 -14.17 21.41
C HIS A 258 -11.51 -14.59 19.98
N TYR A 259 -10.97 -15.71 19.51
CA TYR A 259 -11.18 -16.13 18.13
C TYR A 259 -12.65 -16.48 17.82
N LEU A 260 -13.27 -17.38 18.59
CA LEU A 260 -14.66 -17.76 18.35
C LEU A 260 -15.61 -16.55 18.38
N PRO A 261 -15.62 -15.69 19.44
CA PRO A 261 -16.56 -14.56 19.52
C PRO A 261 -16.34 -13.45 18.50
N GLU A 262 -15.10 -13.29 17.99
CA GLU A 262 -14.77 -12.16 17.11
C GLU A 262 -14.74 -12.55 15.62
N LYS A 263 -14.47 -13.82 15.30
CA LYS A 263 -14.14 -14.28 13.93
C LYS A 263 -15.06 -15.36 13.38
N VAL A 264 -15.88 -16.02 14.20
CA VAL A 264 -16.66 -17.20 13.77
C VAL A 264 -18.17 -16.92 13.85
N VAL A 265 -18.90 -17.35 12.81
CA VAL A 265 -20.37 -17.31 12.74
C VAL A 265 -20.90 -18.69 13.13
N LEU A 266 -21.67 -18.77 14.22
CA LEU A 266 -22.36 -19.99 14.66
C LEU A 266 -23.75 -19.66 15.18
N ASP A 267 -24.69 -20.60 15.04
CA ASP A 267 -25.95 -20.54 15.78
C ASP A 267 -25.66 -20.68 17.29
N SER A 268 -26.39 -19.91 18.10
CA SER A 268 -26.36 -20.00 19.56
C SER A 268 -26.57 -21.43 20.09
N ASP A 269 -27.37 -22.25 19.39
CA ASP A 269 -27.62 -23.65 19.76
C ASP A 269 -26.41 -24.57 19.43
N ASP A 270 -25.51 -24.15 18.54
CA ASP A 270 -24.34 -24.91 18.08
C ASP A 270 -23.06 -24.60 18.89
N VAL A 271 -23.02 -23.48 19.62
CA VAL A 271 -21.85 -23.08 20.43
C VAL A 271 -21.49 -24.15 21.48
N PRO A 272 -22.43 -24.69 22.29
CA PRO A 272 -22.10 -25.74 23.26
C PRO A 272 -21.62 -27.04 22.61
N GLU A 273 -22.19 -27.42 21.46
CA GLU A 273 -21.79 -28.63 20.73
C GLU A 273 -20.40 -28.44 20.11
N THR A 274 -20.05 -27.23 19.68
CA THR A 274 -18.72 -26.86 19.18
C THR A 274 -17.63 -26.97 20.25
N VAL A 275 -17.90 -26.48 21.46
CA VAL A 275 -16.98 -26.61 22.60
C VAL A 275 -16.83 -28.08 23.04
N GLU A 276 -17.92 -28.85 23.04
CA GLU A 276 -17.85 -30.29 23.35
C GLU A 276 -17.15 -31.07 22.23
N ALA A 277 -17.31 -30.69 20.96
CA ALA A 277 -16.59 -31.31 19.84
C ALA A 277 -15.07 -31.16 20.00
N PHE A 278 -14.58 -29.99 20.40
CA PHE A 278 -13.17 -29.79 20.69
C PHE A 278 -12.68 -30.61 21.89
N CYS A 279 -13.46 -30.72 22.97
CA CYS A 279 -13.14 -31.62 24.08
C CYS A 279 -12.98 -33.07 23.61
N ARG A 280 -13.90 -33.52 22.75
CA ARG A 280 -13.89 -34.88 22.19
C ARG A 280 -12.72 -35.10 21.23
N PHE A 281 -12.30 -34.06 20.51
CA PHE A 281 -11.11 -34.09 19.67
C PHE A 281 -9.84 -34.28 20.51
N LEU A 282 -9.71 -33.57 21.63
CA LEU A 282 -8.61 -33.79 22.58
C LEU A 282 -8.61 -35.22 23.17
N GLU A 283 -9.79 -35.77 23.50
CA GLU A 283 -9.92 -37.17 23.93
C GLU A 283 -9.43 -38.14 22.84
N PHE A 284 -9.77 -37.88 21.58
CA PHE A 284 -9.34 -38.67 20.43
C PHE A 284 -7.81 -38.64 20.27
N LEU A 285 -7.20 -37.45 20.27
CA LEU A 285 -5.75 -37.32 20.14
C LEU A 285 -5.02 -38.09 21.25
N ALA A 286 -5.51 -38.04 22.49
CA ALA A 286 -4.92 -38.78 23.59
C ALA A 286 -5.17 -40.29 23.52
N ALA A 287 -6.35 -40.72 23.05
CA ALA A 287 -6.69 -42.14 22.91
C ALA A 287 -5.87 -42.85 21.83
N GLU A 288 -5.53 -42.14 20.76
CA GLU A 288 -4.75 -42.65 19.63
C GLU A 288 -3.25 -42.34 19.73
N ASP A 289 -2.78 -41.80 20.87
CA ASP A 289 -1.38 -41.44 21.12
C ASP A 289 -0.82 -40.44 20.08
N LEU A 290 -1.70 -39.54 19.61
CA LEU A 290 -1.40 -38.51 18.61
C LEU A 290 -1.04 -37.16 19.24
N MET A 291 -1.26 -36.98 20.54
CA MET A 291 -1.04 -35.71 21.22
C MET A 291 0.46 -35.38 21.32
N ASP A 292 0.82 -34.14 21.00
CA ASP A 292 2.21 -33.70 21.03
C ASP A 292 2.75 -33.71 22.49
N PRO A 293 3.98 -34.23 22.75
CA PRO A 293 4.56 -34.31 24.09
C PRO A 293 4.71 -32.97 24.82
N ASP A 294 4.78 -31.85 24.11
CA ASP A 294 4.88 -30.51 24.68
C ASP A 294 3.51 -29.89 25.02
N SER A 295 2.42 -30.65 24.84
CA SER A 295 1.08 -30.27 25.26
C SER A 295 0.93 -30.31 26.78
N ASP A 296 0.01 -29.50 27.30
CA ASP A 296 -0.42 -29.64 28.70
C ASP A 296 -1.18 -30.97 28.89
N ASP A 297 -1.38 -31.39 30.14
CA ASP A 297 -2.15 -32.59 30.45
C ASP A 297 -3.56 -32.54 29.84
N VAL A 298 -3.93 -33.57 29.08
CA VAL A 298 -5.20 -33.61 28.35
C VAL A 298 -6.42 -33.52 29.28
N GLY A 299 -6.34 -34.10 30.49
CA GLY A 299 -7.43 -34.02 31.47
C GLY A 299 -7.63 -32.59 31.96
N ASP A 300 -6.53 -31.87 32.16
CA ASP A 300 -6.53 -30.46 32.50
C ASP A 300 -7.05 -29.58 31.36
N LEU A 301 -6.65 -29.83 30.11
CA LEU A 301 -7.14 -29.10 28.93
C LEU A 301 -8.64 -29.28 28.72
N ILE A 302 -9.15 -30.50 28.86
CA ILE A 302 -10.59 -30.80 28.76
C ILE A 302 -11.37 -30.11 29.88
N ALA A 303 -10.88 -30.19 31.12
CA ALA A 303 -11.54 -29.54 32.26
C ALA A 303 -11.55 -28.01 32.07
N HIS A 304 -10.46 -27.44 31.57
CA HIS A 304 -10.33 -26.01 31.27
C HIS A 304 -11.31 -25.56 30.18
N THR A 305 -11.35 -26.28 29.06
CA THR A 305 -12.29 -26.04 27.93
C THR A 305 -13.75 -26.02 28.40
N ARG A 306 -14.18 -27.04 29.16
CA ARG A 306 -15.56 -27.14 29.67
C ARG A 306 -15.93 -26.06 30.68
N ASN A 307 -14.97 -25.50 31.40
CA ASN A 307 -15.25 -24.42 32.35
C ASN A 307 -15.57 -23.10 31.64
N HIS A 308 -15.15 -22.92 30.39
CA HIS A 308 -15.43 -21.72 29.60
C HIS A 308 -16.73 -21.79 28.78
N THR A 309 -17.42 -22.93 28.73
CA THR A 309 -18.61 -23.10 27.86
C THR A 309 -19.68 -22.02 28.06
N ASP A 310 -20.07 -21.73 29.30
CA ASP A 310 -21.10 -20.72 29.59
C ASP A 310 -20.61 -19.29 29.23
N GLU A 311 -19.32 -19.01 29.42
CA GLU A 311 -18.70 -17.72 29.09
C GLU A 311 -18.65 -17.50 27.57
N VAL A 312 -18.27 -18.52 26.80
CA VAL A 312 -18.26 -18.44 25.32
C VAL A 312 -19.66 -18.22 24.77
N VAL A 313 -20.68 -18.90 25.32
CA VAL A 313 -22.08 -18.69 24.92
C VAL A 313 -22.52 -17.24 25.17
N GLU A 314 -22.16 -16.66 26.33
CA GLU A 314 -22.45 -15.25 26.63
C GLU A 314 -21.73 -14.31 25.66
N LEU A 315 -20.45 -14.57 25.36
CA LEU A 315 -19.64 -13.76 24.45
C LEU A 315 -20.13 -13.81 22.99
N MET A 316 -20.48 -15.00 22.50
CA MET A 316 -21.02 -15.23 21.15
C MET A 316 -22.42 -14.62 20.98
N SER A 317 -23.14 -14.38 22.09
CA SER A 317 -24.47 -13.76 22.07
C SER A 317 -24.42 -12.22 22.03
N ASP A 318 -23.23 -11.61 22.10
CA ASP A 318 -23.07 -10.14 22.01
C ASP A 318 -22.93 -9.71 20.53
N PRO A 319 -23.96 -9.07 19.94
CA PRO A 319 -23.92 -8.64 18.55
C PRO A 319 -22.86 -7.57 18.25
N ASN A 320 -22.25 -6.96 19.28
CA ASN A 320 -21.24 -5.92 19.11
C ASN A 320 -19.80 -6.45 19.08
N ARG A 321 -19.58 -7.75 19.29
CA ARG A 321 -18.23 -8.36 19.31
C ARG A 321 -17.75 -8.90 17.96
N GLY A 322 -18.67 -9.21 17.05
CA GLY A 322 -18.33 -9.71 15.73
C GLY A 322 -17.72 -8.63 14.82
N SER A 323 -16.82 -9.03 13.93
CA SER A 323 -16.30 -8.15 12.87
C SER A 323 -17.43 -7.60 11.97
N PRO A 324 -17.24 -6.48 11.24
CA PRO A 324 -18.24 -5.97 10.31
C PRO A 324 -18.72 -7.02 9.28
N ALA A 325 -17.82 -7.88 8.80
CA ALA A 325 -18.15 -8.98 7.89
C ALA A 325 -19.03 -10.05 8.58
N THR A 326 -18.69 -10.42 9.81
CA THR A 326 -19.48 -11.36 10.64
C THR A 326 -20.88 -10.82 10.90
N ARG A 327 -21.01 -9.52 11.20
CA ARG A 327 -22.30 -8.86 11.47
C ARG A 327 -23.17 -8.75 10.21
N LEU A 328 -22.56 -8.47 9.05
CA LEU A 328 -23.25 -8.48 7.77
C LEU A 328 -23.87 -9.86 7.47
N VAL A 329 -23.09 -10.93 7.68
CA VAL A 329 -23.57 -12.32 7.50
C VAL A 329 -24.69 -12.67 8.49
N MET A 330 -24.58 -12.23 9.75
CA MET A 330 -25.66 -12.43 10.73
C MET A 330 -26.95 -11.71 10.34
N ALA A 331 -26.87 -10.47 9.84
CA ALA A 331 -28.04 -9.74 9.36
C ALA A 331 -28.68 -10.40 8.13
N MET A 332 -27.88 -10.91 7.19
CA MET A 332 -28.38 -11.71 6.07
C MET A 332 -29.15 -12.94 6.55
N LEU A 333 -28.62 -13.67 7.54
CA LEU A 333 -29.26 -14.85 8.11
C LEU A 333 -30.55 -14.49 8.87
N GLU A 334 -30.57 -13.41 9.64
CA GLU A 334 -31.77 -12.91 10.34
C GLU A 334 -32.88 -12.50 9.38
N GLU A 335 -32.52 -11.92 8.23
CA GLU A 335 -33.45 -11.55 7.17
C GLU A 335 -33.84 -12.73 6.26
N GLY A 336 -33.26 -13.91 6.49
CA GLY A 336 -33.58 -15.15 5.80
C GLY A 336 -33.02 -15.23 4.38
N VAL A 337 -31.89 -14.56 4.12
CA VAL A 337 -31.12 -14.71 2.88
C VAL A 337 -30.59 -16.14 2.78
N ASP A 338 -30.79 -16.75 1.63
CA ASP A 338 -30.22 -18.06 1.32
C ASP A 338 -28.74 -17.90 0.98
N MET A 339 -27.87 -18.18 1.95
CA MET A 339 -26.42 -18.03 1.81
C MET A 339 -25.81 -18.97 0.77
N ASP A 340 -26.53 -20.03 0.37
CA ASP A 340 -26.11 -20.95 -0.70
C ASP A 340 -26.49 -20.45 -2.10
N ASN A 341 -27.23 -19.34 -2.21
CA ASN A 341 -27.66 -18.73 -3.47
C ASN A 341 -26.94 -17.38 -3.72
N PRO A 342 -25.94 -17.33 -4.63
CA PRO A 342 -25.17 -16.12 -4.90
C PRO A 342 -25.99 -14.92 -5.40
N ASP A 343 -27.11 -15.17 -6.08
CA ASP A 343 -27.98 -14.12 -6.60
C ASP A 343 -28.76 -13.45 -5.46
N ASP A 344 -29.19 -14.22 -4.46
CA ASP A 344 -29.92 -13.69 -3.29
C ASP A 344 -28.97 -12.89 -2.39
N VAL A 345 -27.73 -13.37 -2.20
CA VAL A 345 -26.67 -12.64 -1.49
C VAL A 345 -26.34 -11.32 -2.19
N SER A 346 -26.14 -11.36 -3.52
CA SER A 346 -25.81 -10.16 -4.30
C SER A 346 -26.94 -9.12 -4.29
N ALA A 347 -28.18 -9.57 -4.46
CA ALA A 347 -29.34 -8.69 -4.42
C ALA A 347 -29.55 -8.05 -3.05
N TRP A 348 -29.29 -8.80 -1.97
CA TRP A 348 -29.33 -8.27 -0.61
C TRP A 348 -28.22 -7.24 -0.38
N ILE A 349 -26.97 -7.52 -0.81
CA ILE A 349 -25.84 -6.58 -0.70
C ILE A 349 -26.11 -5.29 -1.46
N GLU A 350 -26.64 -5.37 -2.68
CA GLU A 350 -26.98 -4.20 -3.49
C GLU A 350 -28.06 -3.36 -2.81
N ALA A 351 -29.12 -4.00 -2.30
CA ALA A 351 -30.18 -3.33 -1.56
C ALA A 351 -29.70 -2.74 -0.23
N PHE A 352 -28.79 -3.42 0.46
CA PHE A 352 -28.17 -2.96 1.71
C PHE A 352 -27.30 -1.71 1.45
N ASN A 353 -26.50 -1.70 0.38
CA ASN A 353 -25.65 -0.58 0.01
C ASN A 353 -26.44 0.65 -0.46
N ASP A 354 -27.56 0.44 -1.18
CA ASP A 354 -28.47 1.49 -1.64
C ASP A 354 -29.39 2.04 -0.52
N GLY A 355 -29.35 1.42 0.67
CA GLY A 355 -30.16 1.76 1.83
C GLY A 355 -29.67 3.01 2.59
N PRO A 356 -30.50 3.54 3.52
CA PRO A 356 -30.11 4.62 4.42
C PRO A 356 -28.89 4.23 5.28
N ILE A 357 -27.98 5.18 5.49
CA ILE A 357 -26.73 4.95 6.22
C ILE A 357 -26.98 4.48 7.65
N GLU A 358 -28.05 4.97 8.30
CA GLU A 358 -28.39 4.62 9.68
C GLU A 358 -28.76 3.14 9.84
N HIS A 359 -29.37 2.54 8.81
CA HIS A 359 -29.70 1.12 8.81
C HIS A 359 -28.44 0.25 8.57
N ARG A 360 -27.49 0.77 7.80
CA ARG A 360 -26.20 0.12 7.58
C ARG A 360 -25.35 0.14 8.85
N ASP A 361 -25.41 1.22 9.62
CA ASP A 361 -24.74 1.36 10.92
C ASP A 361 -25.37 0.49 12.01
N GLU A 362 -26.69 0.27 11.96
CA GLU A 362 -27.37 -0.67 12.86
C GLU A 362 -26.91 -2.13 12.62
N VAL A 363 -26.66 -2.51 11.36
CA VAL A 363 -26.25 -3.86 10.96
C VAL A 363 -24.75 -4.08 11.11
N LEU A 364 -23.93 -3.15 10.62
CA LEU A 364 -22.48 -3.28 10.62
C LEU A 364 -21.86 -2.82 11.94
N GLY A 365 -22.66 -2.43 12.93
CA GLY A 365 -22.24 -1.54 14.00
C GLY A 365 -21.82 -0.17 13.45
N PRO A 366 -21.41 0.80 14.29
CA PRO A 366 -20.60 1.91 13.78
C PRO A 366 -19.49 1.27 12.95
N LEU A 367 -19.46 1.59 11.65
CA LEU A 367 -18.52 1.06 10.67
C LEU A 367 -17.18 0.90 11.37
N GLY A 368 -16.77 -0.35 11.61
CA GLY A 368 -15.75 -0.64 12.61
C GLY A 368 -14.52 0.23 12.40
N ASP A 369 -14.30 1.17 13.33
CA ASP A 369 -13.02 1.77 13.72
C ASP A 369 -11.96 1.94 12.60
N PHE A 370 -12.38 2.33 11.40
CA PHE A 370 -11.59 3.24 10.57
C PHE A 370 -11.98 4.61 11.08
N GLY A 371 -11.41 4.96 12.24
CA GLY A 371 -11.72 6.13 13.08
C GLY A 371 -12.72 7.08 12.46
N ASP A 372 -13.91 7.11 13.05
CA ASP A 372 -14.85 8.20 12.99
C ASP A 372 -14.25 9.50 12.40
N ILE A 373 -14.49 9.75 11.12
CA ILE A 373 -14.27 11.08 10.54
C ILE A 373 -15.23 12.09 11.20
N ASP A 374 -16.33 11.60 11.79
CA ASP A 374 -17.25 12.38 12.62
C ASP A 374 -16.80 12.52 14.11
N ASP A 375 -15.82 11.76 14.62
CA ASP A 375 -15.20 11.93 15.95
C ASP A 375 -13.87 12.70 15.88
N LEU A 376 -13.34 12.97 14.68
CA LEU A 376 -12.41 14.09 14.50
C LEU A 376 -13.06 15.44 14.85
N ASP A 377 -14.40 15.48 14.96
CA ASP A 377 -15.16 16.64 15.39
C ASP A 377 -15.27 16.76 16.95
N GLU A 378 -14.86 15.75 17.72
CA GLU A 378 -14.88 15.77 19.20
C GLU A 378 -13.49 15.64 19.88
N GLY A 379 -12.41 15.46 19.11
CA GLY A 379 -11.05 15.65 19.60
C GLY A 379 -10.75 17.14 19.88
N PRO A 380 -9.84 17.50 20.80
CA PRO A 380 -9.37 18.88 20.87
C PRO A 380 -8.70 19.20 19.53
N GLY A 381 -9.38 19.96 18.67
CA GLY A 381 -8.87 20.35 17.35
C GLY A 381 -7.43 20.82 17.43
N ILE A 382 -6.66 20.56 16.36
CA ILE A 382 -5.23 20.88 16.34
C ILE A 382 -5.09 22.40 16.48
N VAL A 383 -4.55 22.86 17.61
CA VAL A 383 -4.27 24.28 17.83
C VAL A 383 -2.87 24.56 17.31
N LEU A 384 -2.77 25.26 16.19
CA LEU A 384 -1.50 25.60 15.57
C LEU A 384 -0.77 26.69 16.34
N ALA A 385 0.56 26.67 16.27
CA ALA A 385 1.37 27.79 16.73
C ALA A 385 0.93 29.09 16.00
N PRO A 386 0.65 30.17 16.75
CA PRO A 386 0.14 31.40 16.18
C PRO A 386 1.13 32.02 15.19
N GLN A 387 0.64 32.44 14.02
CA GLN A 387 1.45 33.11 13.00
C GLN A 387 0.88 34.49 12.65
N PRO A 388 1.70 35.43 12.14
CA PRO A 388 1.24 36.65 11.51
C PRO A 388 0.31 36.29 10.35
N GLN A 389 -0.71 37.10 10.14
CA GLN A 389 -1.63 36.89 9.03
C GLN A 389 -0.84 37.03 7.71
N VAL A 390 -1.14 36.17 6.75
CA VAL A 390 -0.54 36.30 5.42
C VAL A 390 -1.26 37.45 4.71
N PRO A 391 -0.54 38.48 4.22
CA PRO A 391 -1.16 39.55 3.46
C PRO A 391 -1.87 39.00 2.22
N GLU A 392 -3.12 39.43 2.00
CA GLU A 392 -3.94 38.93 0.88
C GLU A 392 -3.27 39.14 -0.49
N GLU A 393 -2.49 40.21 -0.66
CA GLU A 393 -1.71 40.44 -1.88
C GLU A 393 -0.62 39.39 -2.09
N LEU A 394 0.11 39.02 -1.02
CA LEU A 394 1.14 38.00 -1.10
C LEU A 394 0.52 36.61 -1.36
N ALA A 395 -0.61 36.31 -0.72
CA ALA A 395 -1.38 35.10 -1.01
C ALA A 395 -1.85 35.07 -2.47
N ARG A 396 -2.33 36.20 -3.01
CA ARG A 396 -2.74 36.32 -4.41
C ARG A 396 -1.57 36.14 -5.38
N GLU A 397 -0.42 36.73 -5.12
CA GLU A 397 0.79 36.57 -5.92
C GLU A 397 1.28 35.12 -5.90
N SER A 398 1.24 34.45 -4.75
CA SER A 398 1.57 33.03 -4.60
C SER A 398 0.56 32.14 -5.34
N ALA A 399 -0.75 32.39 -5.19
CA ALA A 399 -1.80 31.65 -5.89
C ALA A 399 -1.71 31.80 -7.41
N ALA A 400 -1.19 32.93 -7.91
CA ALA A 400 -0.96 33.14 -9.33
C ALA A 400 0.08 32.19 -9.94
N GLN A 401 0.95 31.60 -9.11
CA GLN A 401 1.98 30.65 -9.52
C GLN A 401 1.51 29.19 -9.45
N ALA A 402 0.31 28.92 -8.93
CA ALA A 402 -0.21 27.55 -8.81
C ALA A 402 -0.34 26.91 -10.21
N PRO A 403 0.30 25.74 -10.47
CA PRO A 403 0.25 25.10 -11.78
C PRO A 403 -1.16 24.82 -12.28
N ILE A 404 -2.08 24.42 -11.39
CA ILE A 404 -3.46 24.10 -11.77
C ILE A 404 -4.21 25.30 -12.36
N LEU A 405 -3.87 26.54 -11.98
CA LEU A 405 -4.54 27.74 -12.51
C LEU A 405 -4.31 27.88 -14.02
N ALA A 406 -3.07 27.66 -14.47
CA ALA A 406 -2.73 27.66 -15.89
C ALA A 406 -3.44 26.52 -16.61
N ARG A 407 -3.38 25.30 -16.04
CA ARG A 407 -4.04 24.11 -16.59
C ARG A 407 -5.55 24.28 -16.75
N PHE A 408 -6.24 24.87 -15.77
CA PHE A 408 -7.66 25.19 -15.89
C PHE A 408 -7.96 26.21 -16.98
N ARG A 409 -7.13 27.24 -17.14
CA ARG A 409 -7.29 28.22 -18.23
C ARG A 409 -7.09 27.55 -19.59
N ASP A 410 -6.03 26.76 -19.74
CA ASP A 410 -5.71 26.09 -21.00
C ASP A 410 -6.76 25.05 -21.38
N LEU A 411 -7.26 24.28 -20.41
CA LEU A 411 -8.38 23.36 -20.62
C LEU A 411 -9.65 24.12 -21.02
N ALA A 412 -10.01 25.19 -20.32
CA ALA A 412 -11.18 26.00 -20.66
C ALA A 412 -11.04 26.63 -22.06
N GLU A 413 -9.90 27.22 -22.39
CA GLU A 413 -9.64 27.78 -23.71
C GLU A 413 -9.70 26.71 -24.80
N TYR A 414 -9.12 25.53 -24.56
CA TYR A 414 -9.20 24.40 -25.47
C TYR A 414 -10.66 23.99 -25.72
N MET A 415 -11.50 23.92 -24.69
CA MET A 415 -12.92 23.54 -24.79
C MET A 415 -13.77 24.60 -25.49
N GLY A 416 -13.45 25.89 -25.33
CA GLY A 416 -14.12 27.00 -26.00
C GLY A 416 -15.64 26.99 -25.84
N GLU A 417 -16.38 27.17 -26.93
CA GLU A 417 -17.86 27.16 -26.92
C GLU A 417 -18.48 25.77 -26.72
N GLY A 418 -17.66 24.72 -26.69
CA GLY A 418 -18.08 23.36 -26.42
C GLY A 418 -17.38 22.37 -27.36
N ARG A 419 -16.84 21.28 -26.82
CA ARG A 419 -16.36 20.11 -27.57
C ARG A 419 -17.22 18.89 -27.27
N LYS A 420 -17.31 17.97 -28.23
CA LYS A 420 -18.20 16.80 -28.12
C LYS A 420 -17.52 15.70 -27.31
N LEU A 421 -18.23 15.16 -26.33
CA LEU A 421 -17.79 14.03 -25.50
C LEU A 421 -18.17 12.68 -26.14
N THR A 422 -17.73 11.58 -25.54
CA THR A 422 -18.22 10.22 -25.87
C THR A 422 -19.66 10.04 -25.39
N ASP A 423 -20.34 8.97 -25.80
CA ASP A 423 -21.72 8.73 -25.33
C ASP A 423 -21.79 8.42 -23.82
N LYS A 424 -20.67 8.04 -23.21
CA LYS A 424 -20.51 7.89 -21.75
C LYS A 424 -20.18 9.20 -21.02
N GLY A 425 -20.03 10.32 -21.75
CA GLY A 425 -19.71 11.63 -21.16
C GLY A 425 -18.22 11.89 -20.94
N ASN A 426 -17.32 11.06 -21.46
CA ASN A 426 -15.87 11.20 -21.27
C ASN A 426 -15.24 12.03 -22.40
N LEU A 427 -14.04 12.56 -22.16
CA LEU A 427 -13.21 13.11 -23.22
C LEU A 427 -12.96 12.05 -24.30
N LYS A 428 -12.91 12.50 -25.56
CA LYS A 428 -12.49 11.62 -26.65
C LYS A 428 -10.98 11.47 -26.61
N LEU A 429 -10.47 10.28 -26.95
CA LEU A 429 -9.02 10.02 -26.98
C LEU A 429 -8.20 11.01 -27.82
N ALA A 430 -8.79 11.56 -28.89
CA ALA A 430 -8.13 12.59 -29.70
C ALA A 430 -7.99 13.94 -28.97
N ASP A 431 -9.00 14.31 -28.18
CA ASP A 431 -8.93 15.49 -27.33
C ASP A 431 -8.03 15.22 -26.12
N ALA A 432 -8.12 14.04 -25.49
CA ALA A 432 -7.26 13.64 -24.38
C ALA A 432 -5.77 13.70 -24.76
N ARG A 433 -5.38 13.14 -25.92
CA ARG A 433 -4.00 13.23 -26.43
C ARG A 433 -3.51 14.67 -26.60
N SER A 434 -4.39 15.58 -27.03
CA SER A 434 -4.03 16.99 -27.19
C SER A 434 -3.88 17.69 -25.84
N LEU A 435 -4.63 17.26 -24.83
CA LEU A 435 -4.65 17.85 -23.50
C LEU A 435 -3.48 17.39 -22.63
N ILE A 436 -2.95 16.18 -22.80
CA ILE A 436 -1.75 15.74 -22.07
C ILE A 436 -0.58 16.68 -22.33
N GLU A 437 -0.30 16.98 -23.61
CA GLU A 437 0.78 17.88 -23.98
C GLU A 437 0.48 19.33 -23.58
N LEU A 438 -0.78 19.77 -23.72
CA LEU A 438 -1.17 21.14 -23.40
C LEU A 438 -1.14 21.43 -21.89
N LEU A 439 -1.57 20.47 -21.07
CA LEU A 439 -1.69 20.63 -19.62
C LEU A 439 -0.48 20.10 -18.86
N GLU A 440 0.46 19.44 -19.55
CA GLU A 440 1.65 18.83 -18.97
C GLU A 440 1.27 17.86 -17.82
N THR A 441 0.35 16.93 -18.09
CA THR A 441 -0.24 16.06 -17.05
C THR A 441 0.67 14.91 -16.61
N ASP A 442 1.81 14.71 -17.28
CA ASP A 442 2.70 13.56 -17.15
C ASP A 442 2.06 12.20 -17.52
N ASP A 443 0.79 12.15 -17.95
CA ASP A 443 0.18 10.91 -18.41
C ASP A 443 0.83 10.43 -19.71
N VAL A 444 1.02 9.11 -19.81
CA VAL A 444 1.53 8.49 -21.02
C VAL A 444 0.37 7.87 -21.80
N MET A 445 0.08 8.42 -22.98
CA MET A 445 -0.88 7.79 -23.89
C MET A 445 -0.28 6.57 -24.55
N ASP A 446 -1.10 5.53 -24.66
CA ASP A 446 -0.69 4.26 -25.23
C ASP A 446 0.61 3.75 -24.56
N GLU A 447 0.67 3.87 -23.23
CA GLU A 447 1.89 3.70 -22.42
C GLU A 447 2.64 2.43 -22.81
N VAL A 448 3.95 2.56 -22.96
CA VAL A 448 4.80 1.42 -23.32
C VAL A 448 5.52 0.96 -22.07
N ILE A 449 4.94 -0.03 -21.40
CA ILE A 449 5.58 -0.71 -20.27
C ILE A 449 6.36 -1.87 -20.90
N GLY A 450 7.70 -1.76 -20.95
CA GLY A 450 8.54 -2.68 -21.72
C GLY A 450 8.56 -2.35 -23.22
N ASP A 451 8.08 -3.28 -24.06
CA ASP A 451 7.93 -3.19 -25.53
C ASP A 451 6.47 -3.19 -26.03
N ARG A 452 5.47 -3.26 -25.14
CA ARG A 452 4.04 -3.30 -25.47
C ARG A 452 3.40 -1.97 -25.24
N PRO A 453 2.80 -1.41 -26.29
CA PRO A 453 1.91 -0.29 -26.14
C PRO A 453 0.59 -0.76 -25.52
N PHE A 454 0.29 -0.27 -24.33
CA PHE A 454 -0.97 -0.40 -23.62
C PHE A 454 -1.90 0.63 -24.17
N LYS A 455 -2.65 0.22 -25.20
CA LYS A 455 -3.51 1.15 -25.90
C LYS A 455 -4.57 1.69 -24.95
N THR A 456 -4.54 3.00 -24.72
CA THR A 456 -5.51 3.70 -23.88
C THR A 456 -6.90 3.57 -24.51
N GLN A 457 -7.86 2.98 -23.79
CA GLN A 457 -9.23 2.76 -24.30
C GLN A 457 -10.15 3.92 -23.94
N SER A 458 -9.92 4.56 -22.79
CA SER A 458 -10.69 5.68 -22.27
C SER A 458 -9.79 6.79 -21.76
N ALA A 459 -10.26 8.05 -21.83
CA ALA A 459 -9.55 9.16 -21.21
C ALA A 459 -9.48 9.06 -19.67
N THR A 460 -10.36 8.26 -19.07
CA THR A 460 -10.39 7.98 -17.62
C THR A 460 -9.25 7.07 -17.16
N GLU A 461 -8.51 6.45 -18.07
CA GLU A 461 -7.29 5.69 -17.75
C GLU A 461 -6.07 6.62 -17.59
N LEU A 462 -6.21 7.90 -17.93
CA LEU A 462 -5.16 8.92 -17.81
C LEU A 462 -5.37 9.65 -16.49
N VAL A 463 -4.85 9.08 -15.41
CA VAL A 463 -5.14 9.46 -14.02
C VAL A 463 -5.03 10.97 -13.77
N TRP A 464 -3.95 11.61 -14.24
CA TRP A 464 -3.73 13.03 -13.98
C TRP A 464 -4.65 13.92 -14.82
N LEU A 465 -4.85 13.57 -16.09
CA LEU A 465 -5.79 14.28 -16.96
C LEU A 465 -7.22 14.15 -16.45
N ASP A 466 -7.64 12.96 -16.03
CA ASP A 466 -8.98 12.72 -15.50
C ASP A 466 -9.21 13.52 -14.22
N MET A 467 -8.25 13.52 -13.29
CA MET A 467 -8.28 14.35 -12.08
C MET A 467 -8.38 15.85 -12.41
N ILE A 468 -7.51 16.37 -13.30
CA ILE A 468 -7.52 17.81 -13.67
C ILE A 468 -8.85 18.19 -14.32
N GLU A 469 -9.39 17.31 -15.16
CA GLU A 469 -10.66 17.50 -15.84
C GLU A 469 -11.83 17.53 -14.84
N TRP A 470 -11.90 16.55 -13.94
CA TRP A 470 -12.85 16.50 -12.84
C TRP A 470 -12.76 17.75 -11.96
N TRP A 471 -11.55 18.13 -11.55
CA TRP A 471 -11.32 19.29 -10.68
C TRP A 471 -11.70 20.61 -11.37
N ALA A 472 -11.51 20.70 -12.68
CA ALA A 472 -11.97 21.83 -13.49
C ALA A 472 -13.50 21.90 -13.59
N ARG A 473 -14.22 20.77 -13.52
CA ARG A 473 -15.69 20.77 -13.41
C ARG A 473 -16.15 21.23 -12.04
N GLU A 474 -15.56 20.69 -10.98
CA GLU A 474 -15.93 21.02 -9.59
C GLU A 474 -15.71 22.49 -9.27
N THR A 475 -14.59 23.06 -9.75
CA THR A 475 -14.30 24.50 -9.61
C THR A 475 -15.05 25.37 -10.62
N GLY A 476 -15.76 24.75 -11.56
CA GLY A 476 -16.60 25.40 -12.56
C GLY A 476 -15.83 26.08 -13.69
N ALA A 477 -14.54 25.77 -13.90
CA ALA A 477 -13.76 26.22 -15.04
C ALA A 477 -14.35 25.72 -16.38
N VAL A 478 -14.80 24.47 -16.38
CA VAL A 478 -15.57 23.86 -17.47
C VAL A 478 -16.93 23.37 -16.98
N LYS A 479 -17.82 23.08 -17.92
CA LYS A 479 -19.14 22.48 -17.63
C LYS A 479 -19.55 21.52 -18.71
N VAL A 480 -20.31 20.49 -18.34
CA VAL A 480 -20.84 19.49 -19.27
C VAL A 480 -22.35 19.70 -19.48
N GLY A 481 -22.80 19.64 -20.73
CA GLY A 481 -24.21 19.68 -21.09
C GLY A 481 -24.44 19.33 -22.56
N ASN A 482 -25.54 18.65 -22.86
CA ASN A 482 -25.87 18.18 -24.22
C ASN A 482 -24.74 17.35 -24.87
N ASN A 483 -24.11 16.46 -24.09
CA ASN A 483 -22.96 15.65 -24.52
C ASN A 483 -21.76 16.49 -25.03
N ARG A 484 -21.56 17.67 -24.44
CA ARG A 484 -20.45 18.57 -24.74
C ARG A 484 -19.86 19.17 -23.47
N MET A 485 -18.55 19.36 -23.45
CA MET A 485 -17.85 20.12 -22.43
C MET A 485 -17.49 21.50 -22.98
N SER A 486 -17.79 22.57 -22.24
CA SER A 486 -17.56 23.96 -22.66
C SER A 486 -16.94 24.79 -21.55
N ALA A 487 -16.20 25.84 -21.93
CA ALA A 487 -15.67 26.81 -20.98
C ALA A 487 -16.79 27.58 -20.27
N THR A 488 -16.57 27.86 -18.98
CA THR A 488 -17.46 28.74 -18.23
C THR A 488 -16.98 30.18 -18.32
N LYS A 489 -17.65 31.00 -19.14
CA LYS A 489 -17.32 32.44 -19.31
C LYS A 489 -17.27 33.21 -17.98
N ALA A 490 -18.13 32.84 -17.02
CA ALA A 490 -18.13 33.45 -15.69
C ALA A 490 -16.87 33.08 -14.88
N TRP A 491 -16.37 31.86 -15.03
CA TRP A 491 -15.11 31.44 -14.41
C TRP A 491 -13.92 32.15 -15.04
N LEU A 492 -13.82 32.18 -16.37
CA LEU A 492 -12.75 32.91 -17.09
C LEU A 492 -12.65 34.39 -16.68
N LYS A 493 -13.81 35.04 -16.44
CA LYS A 493 -13.85 36.41 -15.93
C LYS A 493 -13.32 36.52 -14.49
N ARG A 494 -13.65 35.55 -13.62
CA ARG A 494 -13.14 35.51 -12.23
C ARG A 494 -11.66 35.16 -12.17
N ALA A 495 -11.18 34.33 -13.08
CA ALA A 495 -9.80 33.87 -13.14
C ALA A 495 -8.76 34.97 -13.39
N THR A 496 -9.18 36.22 -13.64
CA THR A 496 -8.27 37.39 -13.62
C THR A 496 -7.79 37.74 -12.20
N ASP A 497 -8.48 37.25 -11.18
CA ASP A 497 -8.06 37.31 -9.78
C ASP A 497 -7.70 35.87 -9.33
N PRO A 498 -6.41 35.52 -9.26
CA PRO A 498 -5.96 34.17 -8.92
C PRO A 498 -6.53 33.67 -7.60
N LEU A 499 -6.55 34.53 -6.58
CA LEU A 499 -7.01 34.15 -5.24
C LEU A 499 -8.47 33.68 -5.28
N VAL A 500 -9.34 34.38 -6.00
CA VAL A 500 -10.78 34.07 -6.11
C VAL A 500 -11.07 32.69 -6.71
N VAL A 501 -10.25 32.24 -7.67
CA VAL A 501 -10.48 30.93 -8.34
C VAL A 501 -9.65 29.82 -7.73
N MET A 502 -8.55 30.13 -7.06
CA MET A 502 -7.69 29.15 -6.40
C MET A 502 -8.19 28.76 -5.02
N THR A 503 -8.83 29.65 -4.26
CA THR A 503 -9.46 29.31 -2.98
C THR A 503 -10.40 28.11 -3.08
N PRO A 504 -11.43 28.09 -3.95
CA PRO A 504 -12.32 26.93 -4.06
C PRO A 504 -11.59 25.69 -4.61
N ALA A 505 -10.56 25.85 -5.44
CA ALA A 505 -9.77 24.72 -5.92
C ALA A 505 -8.99 24.03 -4.79
N ALA A 506 -8.36 24.82 -3.92
CA ALA A 506 -7.66 24.32 -2.74
C ALA A 506 -8.61 23.75 -1.69
N GLN A 507 -9.80 24.33 -1.49
CA GLN A 507 -10.84 23.77 -0.61
C GLN A 507 -11.26 22.36 -1.04
N THR A 508 -11.35 22.08 -2.34
CA THR A 508 -11.63 20.72 -2.83
C THR A 508 -10.61 19.70 -2.33
N VAL A 509 -9.32 20.07 -2.25
CA VAL A 509 -8.26 19.19 -1.74
C VAL A 509 -8.49 18.84 -0.27
N PHE A 510 -8.96 19.79 0.55
CA PHE A 510 -9.26 19.54 1.96
C PHE A 510 -10.52 18.72 2.16
N SER A 511 -11.54 18.92 1.32
CA SER A 511 -12.84 18.25 1.49
C SER A 511 -12.89 16.85 0.89
N VAL A 512 -12.14 16.59 -0.17
CA VAL A 512 -12.17 15.31 -0.90
C VAL A 512 -10.95 14.45 -0.59
N GLY A 513 -9.78 15.07 -0.36
CA GLY A 513 -8.53 14.33 -0.17
C GLY A 513 -7.76 14.16 -1.50
N PRO A 514 -6.43 14.42 -1.52
CA PRO A 514 -5.60 14.26 -2.71
C PRO A 514 -5.65 12.89 -3.38
N MET A 515 -5.66 11.81 -2.60
CA MET A 515 -5.62 10.44 -3.14
C MET A 515 -6.98 10.02 -3.66
N THR A 516 -8.04 10.36 -2.94
CA THR A 516 -9.42 10.17 -3.38
C THR A 516 -9.70 10.91 -4.70
N MET A 517 -9.16 12.13 -4.87
CA MET A 517 -9.24 12.87 -6.15
C MET A 517 -8.57 12.13 -7.32
N LEU A 518 -7.52 11.34 -7.07
CA LEU A 518 -6.76 10.63 -8.10
C LEU A 518 -7.38 9.27 -8.45
N LEU A 519 -7.84 8.52 -7.45
CA LEU A 519 -8.17 7.10 -7.59
C LEU A 519 -9.63 6.75 -7.29
N GLY A 520 -10.44 7.70 -6.78
CA GLY A 520 -11.82 7.48 -6.36
C GLY A 520 -11.96 6.91 -4.94
N ASP A 521 -13.20 6.58 -4.54
CA ASP A 521 -13.51 6.06 -3.20
C ASP A 521 -12.81 4.71 -2.97
N GLY A 522 -12.02 4.61 -1.88
CA GLY A 522 -11.21 3.41 -1.60
C GLY A 522 -10.47 3.48 -0.26
N PRO A 523 -9.53 2.55 0.01
CA PRO A 523 -8.78 2.48 1.27
C PRO A 523 -7.87 3.70 1.51
N PHE A 524 -7.72 4.58 0.53
CA PHE A 524 -6.88 5.78 0.57
C PHE A 524 -7.42 6.90 1.49
N ASN A 525 -8.65 6.78 1.99
CA ASN A 525 -9.22 7.71 2.97
C ASN A 525 -8.35 7.81 4.24
N ALA A 526 -7.70 6.71 4.64
CA ALA A 526 -6.77 6.72 5.77
C ALA A 526 -5.56 7.62 5.48
N SER A 527 -4.88 7.45 4.34
CA SER A 527 -3.79 8.32 3.90
C SER A 527 -4.23 9.78 3.76
N ASP A 528 -5.44 10.04 3.27
CA ASP A 528 -6.01 11.39 3.16
C ASP A 528 -6.29 12.01 4.55
N ALA A 529 -6.56 11.22 5.59
CA ALA A 529 -6.68 11.73 6.97
C ALA A 529 -5.34 12.32 7.50
N ALA A 530 -4.20 11.93 6.94
CA ALA A 530 -2.89 12.49 7.28
C ALA A 530 -2.68 13.92 6.74
N VAL A 531 -3.54 14.41 5.84
CA VAL A 531 -3.42 15.73 5.20
C VAL A 531 -3.48 16.86 6.23
N ILE A 532 -4.39 16.79 7.19
CA ILE A 532 -4.56 17.85 8.20
C ILE A 532 -3.34 17.91 9.14
N PRO A 533 -2.86 16.79 9.73
CA PRO A 533 -1.59 16.75 10.47
C PRO A 533 -0.38 17.22 9.64
N LEU A 534 -0.31 16.85 8.36
CA LEU A 534 0.75 17.29 7.45
C LEU A 534 0.75 18.82 7.28
N LEU A 535 -0.42 19.40 7.00
CA LEU A 535 -0.56 20.86 6.87
C LEU A 535 -0.25 21.58 8.18
N ALA A 536 -0.64 21.02 9.34
CA ALA A 536 -0.29 21.55 10.64
C ALA A 536 1.23 21.61 10.84
N GLY A 537 1.94 20.50 10.59
CA GLY A 537 3.41 20.45 10.69
C GLY A 537 4.10 21.43 9.74
N LEU A 538 3.66 21.48 8.48
CA LEU A 538 4.18 22.41 7.47
C LEU A 538 3.86 23.87 7.78
N TYR A 539 2.73 24.11 8.45
CA TYR A 539 2.38 25.44 8.91
C TYR A 539 3.29 25.91 10.04
N GLU A 540 3.94 25.03 10.80
CA GLU A 540 4.88 25.35 11.88
C GLU A 540 6.36 25.34 11.47
N GLY A 541 6.71 24.59 10.41
CA GLY A 541 8.06 24.59 9.87
C GLY A 541 8.16 23.74 8.60
N ASP A 542 9.30 23.86 7.93
CA ASP A 542 9.61 22.99 6.80
C ASP A 542 9.77 21.53 7.25
N LEU A 543 9.25 20.59 6.48
CA LEU A 543 9.38 19.16 6.76
C LEU A 543 10.31 18.49 5.75
N ALA A 544 11.19 17.62 6.22
CA ALA A 544 11.88 16.70 5.32
C ALA A 544 10.87 15.76 4.67
N PHE A 545 11.03 15.45 3.38
CA PHE A 545 10.11 14.54 2.69
C PHE A 545 10.00 13.18 3.40
N GLU A 546 11.10 12.67 3.96
CA GLU A 546 11.09 11.43 4.76
C GLU A 546 10.20 11.50 6.00
N ALA A 547 10.05 12.67 6.62
CA ALA A 547 9.15 12.82 7.77
C ALA A 547 7.67 12.69 7.36
N ILE A 548 7.34 13.04 6.11
CA ILE A 548 6.00 12.85 5.55
C ILE A 548 5.75 11.37 5.28
N VAL A 549 6.75 10.66 4.76
CA VAL A 549 6.69 9.18 4.59
C VAL A 549 6.50 8.50 5.95
N ASP A 550 7.23 8.92 6.98
CA ASP A 550 7.10 8.37 8.33
C ASP A 550 5.73 8.67 8.96
N LEU A 551 5.14 9.85 8.68
CA LEU A 551 3.78 10.18 9.10
C LEU A 551 2.76 9.22 8.46
N LEU A 552 2.81 9.04 7.14
CA LEU A 552 1.90 8.14 6.43
C LEU A 552 2.09 6.68 6.82
N MET A 553 3.34 6.27 7.09
CA MET A 553 3.65 4.97 7.66
C MET A 553 2.90 4.69 8.97
N SER A 554 2.78 5.69 9.85
CA SER A 554 2.05 5.54 11.11
C SER A 554 0.53 5.40 10.92
N VAL A 555 0.00 5.91 9.81
CA VAL A 555 -1.42 5.81 9.45
C VAL A 555 -1.72 4.45 8.81
N ASP A 556 -0.85 3.99 7.92
CA ASP A 556 -0.93 2.64 7.32
C ASP A 556 -0.81 1.52 8.38
N GLU A 557 -0.02 1.75 9.43
CA GLU A 557 0.09 0.84 10.58
C GLU A 557 -1.25 0.60 11.31
N MET A 558 -2.19 1.54 11.24
CA MET A 558 -3.49 1.43 11.88
C MET A 558 -4.57 0.81 10.97
N GLY A 559 -4.39 0.77 9.65
CA GLY A 559 -5.45 0.48 8.68
C GLY A 559 -5.33 -0.80 7.84
N SER A 560 -4.18 -1.48 7.81
CA SER A 560 -3.98 -2.63 6.90
C SER A 560 -4.32 -3.98 7.54
N THR A 561 -5.33 -4.66 6.99
CA THR A 561 -5.79 -6.01 7.42
C THR A 561 -5.33 -7.15 6.50
N ASP A 562 -4.57 -6.86 5.45
CA ASP A 562 -4.05 -7.87 4.50
C ASP A 562 -2.64 -8.35 4.92
N PRO A 563 -2.49 -9.60 5.40
CA PRO A 563 -1.21 -10.10 5.91
C PRO A 563 -0.11 -10.21 4.83
N GLY A 564 -0.46 -10.39 3.56
CA GLY A 564 0.50 -10.58 2.45
C GLY A 564 1.16 -9.28 1.95
N TRP A 565 0.62 -8.13 2.34
CA TRP A 565 1.13 -6.80 1.98
C TRP A 565 1.82 -6.07 3.14
N ASN A 566 1.90 -6.70 4.32
CA ASN A 566 2.19 -6.01 5.59
C ASN A 566 3.67 -6.04 6.01
N THR A 567 4.63 -6.23 5.10
CA THR A 567 6.05 -6.11 5.46
C THR A 567 6.43 -4.64 5.69
N PRO A 568 7.34 -4.33 6.64
CA PRO A 568 7.78 -2.95 6.88
C PRO A 568 8.31 -2.24 5.63
N GLU A 569 8.94 -2.98 4.71
CA GLU A 569 9.52 -2.44 3.48
C GLU A 569 8.45 -2.08 2.45
N ARG A 570 7.44 -2.95 2.24
CA ARG A 570 6.33 -2.68 1.31
C ARG A 570 5.45 -1.55 1.81
N ARG A 571 5.17 -1.50 3.12
CA ARG A 571 4.45 -0.37 3.71
C ARG A 571 5.21 0.95 3.54
N ARG A 572 6.52 0.96 3.75
CA ARG A 572 7.32 2.18 3.55
C ARG A 572 7.33 2.63 2.09
N LEU A 573 7.32 1.69 1.15
CA LEU A 573 7.20 1.99 -0.26
C LEU A 573 5.81 2.55 -0.61
N SER A 574 4.74 1.92 -0.12
CA SER A 574 3.36 2.40 -0.28
C SER A 574 3.20 3.83 0.26
N ALA A 575 3.59 4.05 1.51
CA ALA A 575 3.57 5.36 2.15
C ALA A 575 4.41 6.39 1.40
N ARG A 576 5.51 5.99 0.73
CA ARG A 576 6.30 6.89 -0.12
C ARG A 576 5.55 7.29 -1.38
N TRP A 577 4.93 6.34 -2.07
CA TRP A 577 4.15 6.65 -3.26
C TRP A 577 2.95 7.55 -2.94
N ASP A 578 2.29 7.29 -1.81
CA ASP A 578 1.21 8.14 -1.32
C ASP A 578 1.74 9.52 -0.93
N ALA A 579 2.89 9.61 -0.23
CA ALA A 579 3.53 10.89 0.08
C ALA A 579 3.81 11.72 -1.18
N ASP A 580 4.39 11.10 -2.21
CA ASP A 580 4.72 11.78 -3.46
C ASP A 580 3.46 12.28 -4.18
N ARG A 581 2.42 11.44 -4.28
CA ARG A 581 1.14 11.80 -4.92
C ARG A 581 0.41 12.92 -4.16
N ILE A 582 0.30 12.79 -2.83
CA ILE A 582 -0.29 13.81 -1.95
C ILE A 582 0.43 15.14 -2.12
N VAL A 583 1.77 15.15 -1.99
CA VAL A 583 2.58 16.35 -2.15
C VAL A 583 2.43 16.92 -3.56
N LYS A 584 2.45 16.10 -4.61
CA LYS A 584 2.31 16.55 -6.00
C LYS A 584 0.96 17.24 -6.26
N VAL A 585 -0.14 16.71 -5.73
CA VAL A 585 -1.47 17.37 -5.82
C VAL A 585 -1.47 18.70 -5.06
N MET A 586 -0.86 18.76 -3.87
CA MET A 586 -0.75 19.99 -3.08
C MET A 586 0.20 21.03 -3.69
N GLU A 587 1.26 20.62 -4.38
CA GLU A 587 2.08 21.53 -5.17
C GLU A 587 1.29 22.07 -6.37
N MET A 588 0.51 21.22 -7.02
CA MET A 588 -0.31 21.60 -8.17
C MET A 588 -1.41 22.62 -7.78
N SER A 589 -2.01 22.48 -6.60
CA SER A 589 -2.94 23.45 -6.02
C SER A 589 -2.26 24.74 -5.54
N GLY A 590 -0.93 24.77 -5.47
CA GLY A 590 -0.13 25.87 -4.96
C GLY A 590 -0.12 25.97 -3.44
N LEU A 591 -0.59 24.96 -2.71
CA LEU A 591 -0.55 24.92 -1.24
C LEU A 591 0.89 24.72 -0.75
N LEU A 592 1.64 23.83 -1.40
CA LEU A 592 2.99 23.43 -1.00
C LEU A 592 4.02 23.65 -2.10
N THR A 593 5.30 23.58 -1.75
CA THR A 593 6.42 23.49 -2.68
C THR A 593 7.50 22.58 -2.11
N ARG A 594 8.21 21.83 -2.96
CA ARG A 594 9.36 21.01 -2.56
C ARG A 594 10.66 21.45 -3.23
N TYR A 595 11.77 21.28 -2.53
CA TYR A 595 13.11 21.61 -3.05
C TYR A 595 14.20 20.72 -2.45
N GLY A 596 15.36 20.66 -3.12
CA GLY A 596 16.54 19.97 -2.61
C GLY A 596 16.49 18.43 -2.64
N GLY A 597 15.46 17.85 -3.29
CA GLY A 597 15.38 16.43 -3.58
C GLY A 597 15.59 16.15 -5.07
N HIS A 598 15.43 14.90 -5.45
CA HIS A 598 15.57 14.46 -6.83
C HIS A 598 14.65 13.27 -7.10
N THR A 599 14.30 13.11 -8.37
CA THR A 599 13.52 11.98 -8.85
C THR A 599 14.46 10.86 -9.30
N GLU A 600 14.17 9.63 -8.89
CA GLU A 600 14.80 8.41 -9.39
C GLU A 600 13.74 7.48 -9.98
N MET A 601 14.13 6.57 -10.85
CA MET A 601 13.21 5.53 -11.31
C MET A 601 13.08 4.49 -10.19
N GLY A 602 11.84 4.27 -9.72
CA GLY A 602 11.52 3.29 -8.70
C GLY A 602 11.85 1.86 -9.13
N LYS A 603 12.08 0.98 -8.15
CA LYS A 603 12.41 -0.44 -8.38
C LYS A 603 11.36 -1.15 -9.25
N TYR A 604 10.10 -0.74 -9.14
CA TYR A 604 8.95 -1.34 -9.83
C TYR A 604 8.42 -0.49 -10.99
N GLY A 605 9.20 0.50 -11.45
CA GLY A 605 8.79 1.48 -12.46
C GLY A 605 8.12 2.71 -11.85
N GLY A 606 8.06 3.80 -12.63
CA GLY A 606 7.58 5.10 -12.19
C GLY A 606 8.67 5.97 -11.57
N GLU A 607 8.48 7.28 -11.68
CA GLU A 607 9.38 8.28 -11.11
C GLU A 607 9.08 8.47 -9.61
N GLU A 608 10.05 8.19 -8.74
CA GLU A 608 9.95 8.32 -7.28
C GLU A 608 10.78 9.51 -6.79
N TRP A 609 10.20 10.32 -5.91
CA TRP A 609 10.92 11.44 -5.28
C TRP A 609 11.71 10.98 -4.04
N HIS A 610 12.96 11.41 -3.96
CA HIS A 610 13.87 11.11 -2.86
C HIS A 610 14.49 12.36 -2.24
N GLY A 611 14.54 12.36 -0.91
CA GLY A 611 15.13 13.45 -0.13
C GLY A 611 14.41 14.79 -0.31
N GLY A 612 15.11 15.86 0.03
CA GLY A 612 14.57 17.22 -0.04
C GLY A 612 13.61 17.58 1.09
N THR A 613 13.09 18.79 0.95
CA THR A 613 12.27 19.47 1.95
C THR A 613 10.98 19.94 1.28
N VAL A 614 9.89 19.85 2.01
CA VAL A 614 8.57 20.38 1.64
C VAL A 614 8.27 21.58 2.54
N SER A 615 7.74 22.63 1.93
CA SER A 615 7.42 23.90 2.57
C SER A 615 6.03 24.36 2.20
N MET A 616 5.38 25.06 3.14
CA MET A 616 4.14 25.76 2.90
C MET A 616 4.38 27.01 2.05
N THR A 617 3.56 27.24 1.02
CA THR A 617 3.61 28.51 0.26
C THR A 617 2.85 29.62 1.02
N PRO A 618 3.02 30.90 0.66
CA PRO A 618 2.17 31.95 1.20
C PRO A 618 0.68 31.72 0.94
N PHE A 619 0.30 31.17 -0.22
CA PHE A 619 -1.10 30.80 -0.48
C PHE A 619 -1.57 29.65 0.42
N GLY A 620 -0.75 28.63 0.63
CA GLY A 620 -1.03 27.53 1.56
C GLY A 620 -1.23 28.01 3.00
N ALA A 621 -0.31 28.84 3.50
CA ALA A 621 -0.42 29.42 4.84
C ALA A 621 -1.67 30.31 4.97
N TRP A 622 -2.03 31.06 3.92
CA TRP A 622 -3.28 31.83 3.89
C TRP A 622 -4.52 30.93 3.92
N MET A 623 -4.53 29.80 3.21
CA MET A 623 -5.61 28.81 3.27
C MET A 623 -5.75 28.18 4.67
N VAL A 624 -4.62 27.87 5.32
CA VAL A 624 -4.60 27.37 6.71
C VAL A 624 -5.17 28.40 7.69
N GLN A 625 -4.90 29.69 7.50
CA GLN A 625 -5.40 30.75 8.38
C GLN A 625 -6.88 31.08 8.19
N ASN A 626 -7.36 31.05 6.94
CA ASN A 626 -8.66 31.64 6.59
C ASN A 626 -9.74 30.60 6.25
N HIS A 627 -9.37 29.37 5.93
CA HIS A 627 -10.31 28.35 5.44
C HIS A 627 -10.21 27.01 6.16
N LEU A 628 -9.03 26.60 6.61
CA LEU A 628 -8.91 25.35 7.37
C LEU A 628 -9.71 25.37 8.70
N PRO A 629 -9.82 26.49 9.44
CA PRO A 629 -10.65 26.53 10.64
C PRO A 629 -12.15 26.36 10.36
N GLU A 630 -12.60 26.56 9.12
CA GLU A 630 -13.98 26.30 8.72
C GLU A 630 -14.31 24.80 8.74
N THR A 631 -13.30 23.91 8.78
CA THR A 631 -13.50 22.45 8.88
C THR A 631 -13.74 21.96 10.31
N GLY A 632 -13.55 22.79 11.34
CA GLY A 632 -13.67 22.38 12.75
C GLY A 632 -12.47 21.62 13.33
N MET A 633 -11.64 21.01 12.48
CA MET A 633 -10.51 20.15 12.88
C MET A 633 -9.26 20.91 13.36
N VAL A 634 -9.14 22.19 13.02
CA VAL A 634 -7.94 23.01 13.27
C VAL A 634 -8.31 24.40 13.78
N ASP A 635 -7.64 24.87 14.82
CA ASP A 635 -7.64 26.29 15.21
C ASP A 635 -6.28 26.91 14.84
N ALA A 636 -6.30 27.89 13.93
CA ALA A 636 -5.10 28.57 13.43
C ALA A 636 -5.10 30.05 13.88
N PRO A 637 -4.92 30.34 15.18
CA PRO A 637 -5.01 31.71 15.69
C PRO A 637 -3.91 32.58 15.09
N THR A 638 -4.26 33.76 14.60
CA THR A 638 -3.26 34.73 14.15
C THR A 638 -2.69 35.47 15.35
N VAL A 639 -1.45 35.96 15.24
CA VAL A 639 -0.81 36.73 16.31
C VAL A 639 -1.63 37.95 16.76
N PRO A 640 -2.25 38.75 15.86
CA PRO A 640 -3.19 39.80 16.26
C PRO A 640 -4.39 39.29 17.08
N ALA A 641 -4.87 38.06 16.84
CA ALA A 641 -5.94 37.45 17.63
C ALA A 641 -5.45 37.03 19.04
N LEU A 642 -4.19 36.63 19.18
CA LEU A 642 -3.57 36.39 20.48
C LEU A 642 -3.39 37.66 21.31
N GLU A 643 -3.02 38.79 20.69
CA GLU A 643 -2.89 40.07 21.39
C GLU A 643 -4.22 40.51 22.05
N VAL A 644 -5.34 40.04 21.53
CA VAL A 644 -6.68 40.31 22.09
C VAL A 644 -7.03 39.34 23.23
N THR A 645 -6.40 38.16 23.31
CA THR A 645 -6.85 37.04 24.17
C THR A 645 -5.86 36.58 25.25
N ARG A 646 -4.56 36.91 25.17
CA ARG A 646 -3.50 36.49 26.13
C ARG A 646 -2.85 37.63 26.91
N ASP A 647 -2.35 37.31 28.12
CA ASP A 647 -1.67 38.26 29.01
C ASP A 647 -0.25 38.68 28.54
N ASP A 648 0.50 37.84 27.80
CA ASP A 648 1.74 38.24 27.10
C ASP A 648 2.11 37.33 25.89
N PRO A 649 1.77 37.72 24.65
CA PRO A 649 2.11 36.96 23.44
C PRO A 649 3.56 37.12 22.92
N ALA A 650 4.47 37.81 23.61
CA ALA A 650 5.78 38.16 23.06
C ALA A 650 6.64 36.96 22.57
N PRO A 651 6.67 35.79 23.23
CA PRO A 651 7.40 34.61 22.73
C PRO A 651 6.86 34.08 21.40
N ASP A 652 5.54 34.04 21.26
CA ASP A 652 4.87 33.59 20.03
C ASP A 652 5.19 34.55 18.86
N ILE A 653 5.27 35.86 19.15
CA ILE A 653 5.64 36.88 18.15
C ILE A 653 7.09 36.73 17.68
N VAL A 654 8.02 36.38 18.59
CA VAL A 654 9.42 36.15 18.21
C VAL A 654 9.54 34.94 17.28
N ALA A 655 8.93 33.82 17.64
CA ALA A 655 8.93 32.60 16.81
C ALA A 655 8.30 32.86 15.43
N ALA A 656 7.17 33.58 15.40
CA ALA A 656 6.50 34.04 14.18
C ALA A 656 7.43 34.86 13.27
N LEU A 657 8.05 35.91 13.80
CA LEU A 657 8.92 36.80 13.01
C LEU A 657 10.18 36.09 12.51
N ALA A 658 10.70 35.10 13.25
CA ALA A 658 11.90 34.34 12.87
C ALA A 658 11.73 33.68 11.50
N ARG A 659 10.55 33.15 11.21
CA ARG A 659 10.25 32.48 9.92
C ARG A 659 10.20 33.45 8.74
N PHE A 660 9.75 34.68 8.97
CA PHE A 660 9.82 35.72 7.93
C PHE A 660 11.23 36.24 7.69
N VAL A 661 12.17 36.06 8.64
CA VAL A 661 13.59 36.33 8.39
C VAL A 661 14.09 35.43 7.26
N GLU A 662 13.70 34.16 7.26
CA GLU A 662 14.05 33.18 6.23
C GLU A 662 13.34 33.48 4.89
N ALA A 663 12.06 33.89 4.93
CA ALA A 663 11.29 34.28 3.75
C ALA A 663 11.78 35.58 3.07
N GLY A 664 12.54 36.41 3.80
CA GLY A 664 13.28 37.54 3.26
C GLY A 664 12.77 38.92 3.71
N PRO A 665 13.49 40.00 3.31
CA PRO A 665 13.33 41.34 3.88
C PRO A 665 11.93 41.95 3.75
N GLU A 666 11.28 41.76 2.60
CA GLU A 666 9.98 42.36 2.31
C GLU A 666 8.88 41.70 3.13
N ALA A 667 8.91 40.37 3.25
CA ALA A 667 7.96 39.59 4.04
C ALA A 667 8.10 39.90 5.54
N LEU A 668 9.34 40.03 6.03
CA LEU A 668 9.61 40.43 7.42
C LEU A 668 9.08 41.83 7.75
N VAL A 669 9.21 42.79 6.83
CA VAL A 669 8.70 44.16 7.05
C VAL A 669 7.18 44.17 7.05
N ALA A 670 6.54 43.44 6.14
CA ALA A 670 5.08 43.32 6.09
C ALA A 670 4.52 42.73 7.40
N ALA A 671 5.09 41.62 7.87
CA ALA A 671 4.70 41.00 9.13
C ALA A 671 4.91 41.95 10.33
N TRP A 672 6.04 42.67 10.37
CA TRP A 672 6.32 43.65 11.42
C TRP A 672 5.29 44.80 11.46
N GLU A 673 4.88 45.31 10.30
CA GLU A 673 3.89 46.39 10.22
C GLU A 673 2.48 45.93 10.62
N GLU A 674 2.12 44.70 10.26
CA GLU A 674 0.83 44.12 10.62
C GLU A 674 0.67 43.90 12.13
N LEU A 675 1.76 43.54 12.81
CA LEU A 675 1.84 43.45 14.27
C LEU A 675 1.80 44.83 14.97
N GLY A 676 1.51 45.91 14.23
CA GLY A 676 1.52 47.29 14.72
C GLY A 676 2.91 47.88 14.88
N GLY A 677 3.96 47.05 14.84
CA GLY A 677 5.36 47.44 14.90
C GLY A 677 5.69 48.39 16.05
N GLY A 678 6.62 49.31 15.80
CA GLY A 678 6.91 50.40 16.74
C GLY A 678 7.82 50.00 17.92
N THR A 679 8.11 51.00 18.76
CA THR A 679 9.06 50.83 19.87
C THR A 679 8.53 50.00 21.01
N GLU A 680 7.21 49.93 21.20
CA GLU A 680 6.59 49.17 22.29
C GLU A 680 6.66 47.67 22.03
N LEU A 681 6.29 47.23 20.82
CA LEU A 681 6.48 45.85 20.40
C LEU A 681 7.96 45.47 20.46
N LEU A 682 8.85 46.31 19.91
CA LEU A 682 10.29 46.04 19.93
C LEU A 682 10.81 45.87 21.37
N ASP A 683 10.32 46.70 22.30
CA ASP A 683 10.66 46.65 23.72
C ASP A 683 10.14 45.38 24.43
N ARG A 684 9.07 44.77 23.92
CA ARG A 684 8.57 43.48 24.40
C ARG A 684 9.42 42.32 23.85
N LEU A 685 9.72 42.33 22.54
CA LEU A 685 10.46 41.24 21.89
C LEU A 685 11.85 41.00 22.49
N TRP A 686 12.64 42.04 22.77
CA TRP A 686 13.99 41.83 23.32
C TRP A 686 14.01 41.27 24.75
N ARG A 687 12.88 41.30 25.46
CA ARG A 687 12.75 40.70 26.79
C ARG A 687 12.37 39.22 26.75
N VAL A 688 12.13 38.69 25.56
CA VAL A 688 11.85 37.26 25.34
C VAL A 688 13.16 36.49 25.40
N ASP A 689 13.24 35.59 26.38
CA ASP A 689 14.35 34.64 26.51
C ASP A 689 14.12 33.45 25.56
N ASN A 690 14.49 33.63 24.29
CA ASN A 690 14.35 32.66 23.20
C ASN A 690 15.55 32.79 22.23
N ASP A 691 16.00 31.66 21.68
CA ASP A 691 17.16 31.58 20.78
C ASP A 691 16.99 32.43 19.49
N ASP A 692 15.75 32.62 19.03
CA ASP A 692 15.43 33.37 17.81
C ASP A 692 15.36 34.90 18.02
N THR A 693 15.27 35.36 19.27
CA THR A 693 15.12 36.79 19.60
C THR A 693 16.23 37.64 18.97
N ALA A 694 17.48 37.17 19.08
CA ALA A 694 18.63 37.89 18.53
C ALA A 694 18.60 37.94 16.99
N THR A 695 18.19 36.85 16.35
CA THR A 695 18.08 36.71 14.89
C THR A 695 17.04 37.68 14.34
N VAL A 696 15.84 37.70 14.93
CA VAL A 696 14.75 38.61 14.56
C VAL A 696 15.15 40.07 14.72
N LEU A 697 15.72 40.44 15.87
CA LEU A 697 16.13 41.82 16.14
C LEU A 697 17.25 42.31 15.21
N ALA A 698 18.18 41.42 14.84
CA ALA A 698 19.21 41.73 13.86
C ALA A 698 18.60 41.98 12.48
N ALA A 699 17.73 41.08 12.02
CA ALA A 699 17.07 41.18 10.73
C ALA A 699 16.21 42.45 10.61
N LEU A 700 15.36 42.75 11.60
CA LEU A 700 14.60 44.00 11.68
C LEU A 700 15.54 45.23 11.68
N GLY A 701 16.69 45.10 12.32
CA GLY A 701 17.73 46.11 12.32
C GLY A 701 18.26 46.48 10.94
N ASP A 702 18.28 45.52 10.02
CA ASP A 702 18.82 45.68 8.68
C ASP A 702 17.74 46.01 7.63
N THR A 703 16.49 45.61 7.86
CA THR A 703 15.39 45.73 6.90
C THR A 703 14.51 46.97 7.11
N LEU A 704 14.30 47.42 8.35
CA LEU A 704 13.36 48.51 8.64
C LEU A 704 13.80 49.86 8.04
N THR A 705 12.88 50.52 7.35
CA THR A 705 13.11 51.83 6.71
C THR A 705 13.21 52.98 7.72
N ASP A 706 12.57 52.86 8.89
CA ASP A 706 12.74 53.80 10.01
C ASP A 706 14.12 53.62 10.66
N LYS A 707 15.03 54.55 10.34
CA LYS A 707 16.41 54.56 10.84
C LYS A 707 16.52 54.57 12.37
N LYS A 708 15.55 55.14 13.09
CA LYS A 708 15.54 55.15 14.56
C LYS A 708 15.15 53.78 15.09
N MET A 709 14.15 53.14 14.48
CA MET A 709 13.70 51.80 14.85
C MET A 709 14.78 50.75 14.57
N ALA A 710 15.32 50.75 13.34
CA ALA A 710 16.40 49.89 12.90
C ALA A 710 17.63 49.96 13.84
N LYS A 711 18.00 51.18 14.27
CA LYS A 711 19.09 51.40 15.24
C LYS A 711 18.75 50.87 16.63
N THR A 712 17.48 50.91 17.03
CA THR A 712 17.03 50.42 18.34
C THR A 712 17.04 48.90 18.37
N ALA A 713 16.54 48.25 17.30
CA ALA A 713 16.62 46.80 17.11
C ALA A 713 18.07 46.29 17.20
N ARG A 714 19.00 46.88 16.43
CA ARG A 714 20.43 46.53 16.48
C ARG A 714 21.08 46.69 17.85
N LYS A 715 20.59 47.62 18.66
CA LYS A 715 21.10 47.82 20.04
C LYS A 715 20.55 46.79 21.01
N ALA A 716 19.35 46.28 20.78
CA ALA A 716 18.71 45.29 21.63
C ALA A 716 19.31 43.88 21.46
N VAL A 717 20.02 43.64 20.35
CA VAL A 717 20.80 42.41 20.11
C VAL A 717 22.04 42.29 21.01
N ILE A 718 22.57 43.42 21.51
CA ILE A 718 23.80 43.51 22.34
C ILE A 718 23.42 43.63 23.81
#